data_AF-A0A6P1KFH1-F1
#
_entry.id   AF-A0A6P1KFH1-F1
#
_cell.length_a   1.000
_cell.length_b   1.000
_cell.length_c   1.000
_cell.angle_alpha   90.00
_cell.angle_beta   90.00
_cell.angle_gamma   90.00
#
_symmetry.space_group_name_H-M   'P 1'
#
loop_
_entity.id
_entity.type
_entity.pdbx_description
1 polymer ?
#
loop_
_entity_poly.entity_id
_entity_poly.type
_entity_poly.pdbx_seq_one_letter_code
_entity_poly.pdbx_strand_id
1 'polypeptide(L)'
;MQLKNLTFKKVAKKYLVPLPILPEPFPYPFIYQKITVFTEFEKLWLALLSQAKYQDTANHSQKINAKQLKKLEEKFRQQGKSVDEFKDYKAKLVKDFIGLNAQGFTLFLRKANEWVDENYGLLEADYLISMRLLTDFIEQKNKTTRLKNHYYAEPAPPQKAQYKSNTLRMDEFWVTKGMEVNKIVKLVLDYWVQEDFFKTVNKDAHHQKMAIGSLLFSGIVFGAINDKKMLLAWLKTVVSDDLQPFINHRIIAKIRYESENYGNERVDETLYNSQQICVDLISQLWLVVVRKIPQTITHTYVNKPINEILQYFFKSLLLQELRKFGELPTLLKYASYCWENTDNVRINQTSVGVLQGTLETCGLPNQDFDLLTFNKFNYPNRTYDLNNLNSTVTNTVNRSNQQAIAINAQIRHSDLIQEIIEIFRTKYSKLRIGENRVLTHRRRLELHVEDLKSLSHTFNHVAEQILIDWIISLLSGDRPIQTSSVEKYLSAMGYDWLWYTVGEDLFNWTSDDFESMYEKIIDFKKSKLENIDIGYPANCLQRLHNFAHKNDKYLIAEANIPEAKRKRKVRVEWISPNYFQAIVQQIRKNIDPLDADMLILLYLLAMRTGARKMELVGLRYSDIENLDSGKPCIIIRPNNHRRLKTEVSTRRLPLYALLSEAELNFFIDYIQANRGRNKQQLIFTLSYNTQSLSQHLPTQFLKQLVTDISLIEKTFNFHGFRHTAISNFSLILTSDVSLASAITGFSENEVIRIKDALLRRGEFSQFKWYMVSGLAGHISPERGIEYYNHFAMLSATYEISKANPSLPLTLIKNLTHISTQNLLDNNITVNDGMIKLLDMQKWLYRKILGTKHSSTLADFGYDYSQFADILDNSLPNSHELFGRYGINKLLALLGQFEQKVENDDIATQLRMPIADIKTLSQRAIALSHIKTTRGARRFVATDNRVSPMLIDLYVERRMLRQIMTRASFIRQQQPDDWQWFIELITHKVSTAHATITFRKTYQELIEFDRFLSLSEQIFGLKNCMYTCHEPLSQIIANACEKETTRLKQIAQNRRSRRGRVSQIKLYDFETSLQAKMTHKRRNAPTTITFGIKIKDTHSKRFDYKFSSLLRFFAYIVQLQDDKYFEL
;
A
#
# COMPACT_ATOMS: atom_id res chain seq x y z
N MET A 1 14.12 -27.19 53.67
CA MET A 1 14.15 -26.37 54.90
C MET A 1 15.57 -25.83 55.06
N GLN A 2 15.71 -24.52 55.33
CA GLN A 2 16.94 -23.73 55.54
C GLN A 2 17.94 -23.56 54.37
N LEU A 3 17.77 -22.45 53.64
CA LEU A 3 18.83 -21.49 53.26
C LEU A 3 18.18 -20.23 52.64
N LYS A 4 17.33 -19.57 53.43
CA LYS A 4 16.87 -18.18 53.19
C LYS A 4 17.74 -17.26 54.05
N ASN A 5 18.40 -16.26 53.44
CA ASN A 5 18.66 -14.89 53.99
C ASN A 5 19.96 -14.17 53.60
N LEU A 6 20.76 -14.63 52.64
CA LEU A 6 21.98 -13.90 52.26
C LEU A 6 22.13 -13.75 50.73
N THR A 7 21.37 -12.82 50.12
CA THR A 7 21.79 -12.18 48.83
C THR A 7 20.92 -11.01 48.33
N PHE A 8 19.80 -10.63 48.98
CA PHE A 8 18.97 -9.53 48.48
C PHE A 8 19.46 -8.11 48.87
N LYS A 9 20.28 -8.00 49.93
CA LYS A 9 20.70 -6.68 50.48
C LYS A 9 21.86 -5.98 49.76
N LYS A 10 22.65 -6.67 48.91
CA LYS A 10 23.84 -6.06 48.26
C LYS A 10 23.57 -5.39 46.91
N VAL A 11 22.49 -5.72 46.22
CA VAL A 11 22.14 -5.08 44.92
C VAL A 11 21.27 -3.84 45.10
N ALA A 12 20.36 -3.85 46.08
CA ALA A 12 19.43 -2.75 46.33
C ALA A 12 20.10 -1.44 46.82
N LYS A 13 21.31 -1.51 47.41
CA LYS A 13 21.98 -0.35 48.04
C LYS A 13 22.70 0.59 47.05
N LYS A 14 22.80 0.24 45.77
CA LYS A 14 23.56 1.04 44.78
C LYS A 14 22.71 1.98 43.91
N TYR A 15 21.37 1.85 43.92
CA TYR A 15 20.52 2.49 42.91
C TYR A 15 19.31 3.29 43.43
N LEU A 16 19.15 3.50 44.73
CA LEU A 16 18.02 4.25 45.26
C LEU A 16 18.50 5.40 46.14
N VAL A 17 18.27 6.63 45.67
CA VAL A 17 18.21 7.85 46.49
C VAL A 17 17.08 7.66 47.51
N PRO A 18 17.23 8.03 48.79
CA PRO A 18 16.16 7.84 49.77
C PRO A 18 15.07 8.89 49.49
N LEU A 19 13.91 8.45 49.01
CA LEU A 19 12.69 9.26 48.98
C LEU A 19 11.97 9.13 50.34
N PRO A 20 11.31 10.22 50.80
CA PRO A 20 10.62 10.26 52.08
C PRO A 20 9.41 9.32 52.10
N ILE A 21 9.09 8.86 53.30
CA ILE A 21 7.98 7.98 53.61
C ILE A 21 6.67 8.64 53.16
N LEU A 22 5.94 8.00 52.25
CA LEU A 22 4.53 8.28 51.97
C LEU A 22 3.71 6.97 52.06
N PRO A 23 2.44 7.05 52.51
CA PRO A 23 1.62 5.90 52.88
C PRO A 23 0.95 5.20 51.67
N GLU A 24 0.54 3.94 51.88
CA GLU A 24 -0.04 2.95 50.93
C GLU A 24 -1.25 3.39 50.08
N PRO A 25 -1.70 2.60 49.06
CA PRO A 25 -1.02 1.55 48.28
C PRO A 25 -1.07 1.82 46.75
N PHE A 26 0.04 1.59 46.03
CA PHE A 26 0.12 1.54 44.54
C PHE A 26 0.94 0.29 44.12
N PRO A 27 0.85 -0.17 42.87
CA PRO A 27 0.44 -1.52 42.45
C PRO A 27 1.61 -2.54 42.40
N TYR A 28 1.50 -3.63 43.17
CA TYR A 28 2.44 -4.76 43.15
C TYR A 28 2.60 -5.52 41.79
N PRO A 29 1.60 -5.65 40.90
CA PRO A 29 1.71 -6.50 39.70
C PRO A 29 2.75 -6.04 38.65
N PHE A 30 2.87 -4.73 38.42
CA PHE A 30 3.75 -4.18 37.38
C PHE A 30 5.24 -4.39 37.70
N ILE A 31 5.61 -4.23 38.98
CA ILE A 31 7.00 -4.41 39.43
C ILE A 31 7.41 -5.88 39.27
N TYR A 32 6.52 -6.81 39.61
CA TYR A 32 6.79 -8.25 39.47
C TYR A 32 6.95 -8.67 38.00
N GLN A 33 6.06 -8.20 37.12
CA GLN A 33 6.17 -8.46 35.68
C GLN A 33 7.46 -7.86 35.10
N LYS A 34 7.80 -6.62 35.46
CA LYS A 34 9.06 -5.98 35.03
C LYS A 34 10.29 -6.78 35.44
N ILE A 35 10.36 -7.22 36.70
CA ILE A 35 11.48 -8.04 37.19
C ILE A 35 11.56 -9.36 36.43
N THR A 36 10.42 -10.04 36.24
CA THR A 36 10.36 -11.35 35.57
C THR A 36 10.81 -11.25 34.12
N VAL A 37 10.21 -10.32 33.36
CA VAL A 37 10.53 -10.08 31.94
C VAL A 37 12.00 -9.69 31.75
N PHE A 38 12.51 -8.74 32.54
CA PHE A 38 13.92 -8.33 32.45
C PHE A 38 14.88 -9.47 32.81
N THR A 39 14.53 -10.30 33.80
CA THR A 39 15.37 -11.42 34.22
C THR A 39 15.49 -12.46 33.10
N GLU A 40 14.38 -12.81 32.44
CA GLU A 40 14.40 -13.78 31.33
C GLU A 40 15.10 -13.22 30.10
N PHE A 41 14.89 -11.95 29.75
CA PHE A 41 15.63 -11.31 28.67
C PHE A 41 17.14 -11.26 28.97
N GLU A 42 17.54 -10.99 30.21
CA GLU A 42 18.95 -11.02 30.61
C GLU A 42 19.55 -12.43 30.49
N LYS A 43 18.81 -13.47 30.89
CA LYS A 43 19.24 -14.87 30.72
C LYS A 43 19.42 -15.23 29.25
N LEU A 44 18.45 -14.89 28.40
CA LEU A 44 18.52 -15.11 26.95
C LEU A 44 19.71 -14.37 26.33
N TRP A 45 19.93 -13.11 26.73
CA TRP A 45 21.05 -12.30 26.27
C TRP A 45 22.40 -12.93 26.63
N LEU A 46 22.60 -13.29 27.90
CA LEU A 46 23.85 -13.86 28.39
C LEU A 46 24.12 -15.25 27.79
N ALA A 47 23.08 -16.07 27.59
CA ALA A 47 23.20 -17.39 26.94
C ALA A 47 23.63 -17.32 25.47
N LEU A 48 23.29 -16.22 24.78
CA LEU A 48 23.77 -15.96 23.43
C LEU A 48 25.17 -15.36 23.45
N LEU A 49 25.44 -14.42 24.37
CA LEU A 49 26.74 -13.78 24.50
C LEU A 49 27.86 -14.74 24.92
N SER A 50 27.54 -15.83 25.62
CA SER A 50 28.52 -16.86 25.99
C SER A 50 29.07 -17.65 24.79
N GLN A 51 28.42 -17.57 23.62
CA GLN A 51 28.83 -18.26 22.41
C GLN A 51 29.69 -17.32 21.55
N ALA A 52 30.96 -17.68 21.33
CA ALA A 52 31.93 -16.86 20.59
C ALA A 52 31.42 -16.39 19.22
N LYS A 53 30.66 -17.24 18.50
CA LYS A 53 30.04 -16.92 17.20
C LYS A 53 29.01 -15.78 17.24
N TYR A 54 28.44 -15.46 18.41
CA TYR A 54 27.44 -14.40 18.59
C TYR A 54 28.01 -13.15 19.27
N GLN A 55 29.29 -13.13 19.61
CA GLN A 55 29.97 -11.97 20.15
C GLN A 55 30.33 -10.99 19.03
N ASP A 56 30.19 -9.70 19.29
CA ASP A 56 30.70 -8.67 18.39
C ASP A 56 32.23 -8.59 18.45
N THR A 57 32.85 -8.24 17.33
CA THR A 57 34.27 -7.89 17.29
C THR A 57 34.42 -6.47 17.85
N ALA A 58 35.36 -6.25 18.77
CA ALA A 58 35.59 -4.96 19.44
C ALA A 58 35.87 -3.75 18.51
N ASN A 59 35.86 -3.95 17.19
CA ASN A 59 35.96 -2.92 16.15
C ASN A 59 34.66 -2.09 15.96
N HIS A 60 33.48 -2.63 16.30
CA HIS A 60 32.19 -1.92 16.15
C HIS A 60 31.70 -1.27 17.45
N SER A 61 32.20 -1.73 18.59
CA SER A 61 32.10 -1.04 19.88
C SER A 61 32.86 0.28 19.85
N GLN A 62 32.35 1.35 20.46
CA GLN A 62 33.11 2.60 20.57
C GLN A 62 34.44 2.28 21.27
N LYS A 63 35.57 2.49 20.57
CA LYS A 63 36.90 2.49 21.21
C LYS A 63 36.81 3.38 22.43
N ILE A 64 37.14 2.85 23.61
CA ILE A 64 37.14 3.64 24.85
C ILE A 64 37.96 4.90 24.58
N ASN A 65 37.33 6.06 24.72
CA ASN A 65 37.94 7.35 24.37
C ASN A 65 39.33 7.44 25.02
N ALA A 66 40.38 7.64 24.21
CA ALA A 66 41.77 7.70 24.69
C ALA A 66 41.96 8.71 25.83
N LYS A 67 41.20 9.81 25.82
CA LYS A 67 41.20 10.84 26.87
C LYS A 67 40.54 10.37 28.17
N GLN A 68 39.50 9.53 28.10
CA GLN A 68 38.89 8.90 29.26
C GLN A 68 39.78 7.80 29.85
N LEU A 69 40.40 7.00 28.97
CA LEU A 69 41.32 5.95 29.39
C LEU A 69 42.54 6.53 30.11
N LYS A 70 43.08 7.65 29.61
CA LYS A 70 44.20 8.38 30.22
C LYS A 70 43.84 8.97 31.59
N LYS A 71 42.63 9.54 31.75
CA LYS A 71 42.13 10.00 33.06
C LYS A 71 41.94 8.86 34.07
N LEU A 72 41.47 7.70 33.60
CA LEU A 72 41.31 6.50 34.44
C LEU A 72 42.67 5.94 34.84
N GLU A 73 43.66 5.96 33.94
CA GLU A 73 45.04 5.55 34.20
C GLU A 73 45.71 6.47 35.24
N GLU A 74 45.56 7.79 35.11
CA GLU A 74 46.02 8.76 36.12
C GLU A 74 45.36 8.53 37.47
N LYS A 75 44.06 8.23 37.50
CA LYS A 75 43.34 7.95 38.75
C LYS A 75 43.78 6.63 39.40
N PHE A 76 44.10 5.61 38.61
CA PHE A 76 44.69 4.36 39.12
C PHE A 76 46.09 4.58 39.69
N ARG A 77 46.93 5.39 39.02
CA ARG A 77 48.24 5.80 39.54
C ARG A 77 48.12 6.58 40.86
N GLN A 78 47.18 7.52 40.95
CA GLN A 78 46.93 8.29 42.18
C GLN A 78 46.42 7.42 43.34
N GLN A 79 45.82 6.26 43.04
CA GLN A 79 45.36 5.28 44.03
C GLN A 79 46.42 4.25 44.41
N GLY A 80 47.67 4.39 43.93
CA GLY A 80 48.76 3.45 44.22
C GLY A 80 48.63 2.09 43.52
N LYS A 81 47.77 1.97 42.50
CA LYS A 81 47.57 0.73 41.74
C LYS A 81 48.61 0.58 40.64
N SER A 82 49.04 -0.64 40.40
CA SER A 82 50.03 -1.01 39.40
C SER A 82 49.52 -0.85 37.95
N VAL A 83 50.46 -0.79 37.00
CA VAL A 83 50.16 -0.75 35.56
C VAL A 83 49.44 -2.02 35.10
N ASP A 84 49.75 -3.16 35.71
CA ASP A 84 49.13 -4.44 35.35
C ASP A 84 47.69 -4.54 35.90
N GLU A 85 47.41 -4.00 37.09
CA GLU A 85 46.02 -3.85 37.57
C GLU A 85 45.18 -2.95 36.65
N PHE A 86 45.79 -1.93 36.04
CA PHE A 86 45.09 -1.10 35.05
C PHE A 86 44.88 -1.85 33.72
N LYS A 87 45.84 -2.66 33.27
CA LYS A 87 45.66 -3.52 32.07
C LYS A 87 44.56 -4.56 32.28
N ASP A 88 44.52 -5.20 33.44
CA ASP A 88 43.47 -6.16 33.78
C ASP A 88 42.11 -5.48 33.89
N TYR A 89 42.05 -4.30 34.53
CA TYR A 89 40.83 -3.49 34.57
C TYR A 89 40.37 -3.08 33.18
N LYS A 90 41.28 -2.70 32.28
CA LYS A 90 40.99 -2.38 30.88
C LYS A 90 40.50 -3.60 30.11
N ALA A 91 41.13 -4.77 30.27
CA ALA A 91 40.71 -6.01 29.64
C ALA A 91 39.31 -6.44 30.10
N LYS A 92 39.03 -6.30 31.40
CA LYS A 92 37.71 -6.51 31.98
C LYS A 92 36.67 -5.53 31.45
N LEU A 93 37.01 -4.24 31.37
CA LEU A 93 36.15 -3.22 30.76
C LEU A 93 35.79 -3.58 29.32
N VAL A 94 36.77 -3.98 28.52
CA VAL A 94 36.56 -4.37 27.12
C VAL A 94 35.60 -5.55 27.05
N LYS A 95 35.77 -6.56 27.91
CA LYS A 95 34.88 -7.73 27.98
C LYS A 95 33.45 -7.37 28.40
N ASP A 96 33.29 -6.44 29.34
CA ASP A 96 31.99 -5.97 29.83
C ASP A 96 31.21 -5.13 28.78
N PHE A 97 31.88 -4.60 27.76
CA PHE A 97 31.28 -3.82 26.67
C PHE A 97 31.07 -4.61 25.36
N ILE A 98 31.39 -5.91 25.32
CA ILE A 98 31.10 -6.76 24.15
C ILE A 98 29.60 -7.07 24.13
N GLY A 99 28.91 -6.61 23.08
CA GLY A 99 27.52 -6.92 22.81
C GLY A 99 27.36 -8.16 21.92
N LEU A 100 26.10 -8.51 21.65
CA LEU A 100 25.76 -9.47 20.59
C LEU A 100 26.07 -8.85 19.22
N ASN A 101 26.63 -9.65 18.31
CA ASN A 101 26.67 -9.28 16.89
C ASN A 101 25.27 -9.33 16.28
N ALA A 102 25.13 -8.93 15.01
CA ALA A 102 23.83 -8.87 14.33
C ALA A 102 23.08 -10.21 14.36
N GLN A 103 23.77 -11.33 14.17
CA GLN A 103 23.18 -12.67 14.19
C GLN A 103 22.68 -13.06 15.59
N GLY A 104 23.48 -12.81 16.62
CA GLY A 104 23.10 -13.02 18.01
C GLY A 104 21.90 -12.18 18.43
N PHE A 105 21.87 -10.92 18.01
CA PHE A 105 20.76 -10.01 18.32
C PHE A 105 19.44 -10.42 17.64
N THR A 106 19.48 -10.84 16.36
CA THR A 106 18.30 -11.37 15.68
C THR A 106 17.74 -12.62 16.39
N LEU A 107 18.63 -13.52 16.83
CA LEU A 107 18.23 -14.71 17.58
C LEU A 107 17.66 -14.37 18.97
N PHE A 108 18.23 -13.37 19.65
CA PHE A 108 17.70 -12.83 20.90
C PHE A 108 16.27 -12.33 20.72
N LEU A 109 16.05 -11.45 19.73
CA LEU A 109 14.72 -10.90 19.46
C LEU A 109 13.70 -12.00 19.20
N ARG A 110 14.04 -13.02 18.40
CA ARG A 110 13.14 -14.13 18.13
C ARG A 110 12.72 -14.86 19.41
N LYS A 111 13.70 -15.28 20.23
CA LYS A 111 13.44 -16.00 21.48
C LYS A 111 12.69 -15.15 22.51
N ALA A 112 12.99 -13.85 22.57
CA ALA A 112 12.31 -12.93 23.47
C ALA A 112 10.83 -12.76 23.09
N ASN A 113 10.53 -12.63 21.79
CA ASN A 113 9.14 -12.55 21.31
C ASN A 113 8.38 -13.86 21.55
N GLU A 114 8.98 -15.02 21.24
CA GLU A 114 8.39 -16.35 21.52
C GLU A 114 8.03 -16.50 23.00
N TRP A 115 8.97 -16.13 23.89
CA TRP A 115 8.74 -16.22 25.33
C TRP A 115 7.64 -15.27 25.82
N VAL A 116 7.58 -14.04 25.31
CA VAL A 116 6.51 -13.08 25.67
C VAL A 116 5.14 -13.60 25.18
N ASP A 117 5.07 -14.13 23.97
CA ASP A 117 3.83 -14.69 23.42
C ASP A 117 3.36 -15.90 24.26
N GLU A 118 4.26 -16.78 24.69
CA GLU A 118 3.94 -17.94 25.53
C GLU A 118 3.46 -17.57 26.94
N ASN A 119 4.05 -16.54 27.56
CA ASN A 119 3.82 -16.23 28.98
C ASN A 119 2.81 -15.11 29.21
N TYR A 120 2.66 -14.18 28.25
CA TYR A 120 1.81 -12.99 28.39
C TYR A 120 0.88 -12.77 27.18
N GLY A 121 0.84 -13.69 26.21
CA GLY A 121 0.09 -13.51 24.96
C GLY A 121 -1.45 -13.55 25.09
N LEU A 122 -1.99 -13.97 26.23
CA LEU A 122 -3.44 -14.14 26.45
C LEU A 122 -4.17 -12.85 26.86
N LEU A 123 -3.51 -11.96 27.60
CA LEU A 123 -4.10 -10.71 28.10
C LEU A 123 -3.41 -9.51 27.42
N GLU A 124 -4.19 -8.70 26.70
CA GLU A 124 -3.67 -7.56 25.92
C GLU A 124 -2.83 -6.60 26.79
N ALA A 125 -3.30 -6.28 27.99
CA ALA A 125 -2.60 -5.36 28.90
C ALA A 125 -1.20 -5.87 29.25
N ASP A 126 -1.09 -7.15 29.62
CA ASP A 126 0.17 -7.76 30.04
C ASP A 126 1.12 -7.96 28.86
N TYR A 127 0.59 -8.33 27.69
CA TYR A 127 1.37 -8.41 26.45
C TYR A 127 1.96 -7.04 26.07
N LEU A 128 1.14 -5.98 26.07
CA LEU A 128 1.58 -4.62 25.72
C LEU A 128 2.65 -4.11 26.69
N ILE A 129 2.49 -4.41 27.99
CA ILE A 129 3.50 -4.08 29.01
C ILE A 129 4.80 -4.84 28.73
N SER A 130 4.73 -6.15 28.49
CA SER A 130 5.91 -6.99 28.22
C SER A 130 6.67 -6.56 26.96
N MET A 131 5.96 -6.17 25.91
CA MET A 131 6.57 -5.66 24.68
C MET A 131 7.21 -4.29 24.88
N ARG A 132 6.64 -3.42 25.72
CA ARG A 132 7.29 -2.16 26.11
C ARG A 132 8.56 -2.43 26.94
N LEU A 133 8.51 -3.40 27.85
CA LEU A 133 9.67 -3.83 28.62
C LEU A 133 10.78 -4.42 27.74
N LEU A 134 10.46 -5.07 26.62
CA LEU A 134 11.44 -5.50 25.62
C LEU A 134 12.13 -4.31 24.95
N THR A 135 11.36 -3.29 24.55
CA THR A 135 11.93 -2.02 24.05
C THR A 135 12.85 -1.38 25.08
N ASP A 136 12.39 -1.24 26.33
CA ASP A 136 13.17 -0.66 27.44
C ASP A 136 14.46 -1.46 27.70
N PHE A 137 14.39 -2.80 27.63
CA PHE A 137 15.54 -3.68 27.78
C PHE A 137 16.57 -3.44 26.67
N ILE A 138 16.12 -3.34 25.41
CA ILE A 138 17.00 -3.07 24.27
C ILE A 138 17.60 -1.67 24.35
N GLU A 139 16.83 -0.67 24.76
CA GLU A 139 17.32 0.69 25.00
C GLU A 139 18.39 0.70 26.12
N GLN A 140 18.16 -0.06 27.19
CA GLN A 140 19.14 -0.25 28.25
C GLN A 140 20.41 -0.92 27.72
N LYS A 141 20.31 -1.96 26.87
CA LYS A 141 21.46 -2.60 26.23
C LYS A 141 22.20 -1.61 25.33
N ASN A 142 21.51 -0.85 24.48
CA ASN A 142 22.09 0.21 23.66
C ASN A 142 22.86 1.24 24.50
N LYS A 143 22.33 1.64 25.68
CA LYS A 143 23.01 2.56 26.61
C LYS A 143 24.22 1.93 27.31
N THR A 144 24.13 0.65 27.66
CA THR A 144 25.15 -0.04 28.48
C THR A 144 26.30 -0.63 27.68
N THR A 145 26.10 -1.06 26.43
CA THR A 145 27.13 -1.74 25.62
C THR A 145 28.08 -0.81 24.87
N ARG A 146 27.96 0.53 24.98
CA ARG A 146 28.83 1.53 24.30
C ARG A 146 29.07 1.22 22.81
N LEU A 147 28.08 0.63 22.14
CA LEU A 147 28.07 0.50 20.68
C LEU A 147 27.75 1.88 20.07
N LYS A 148 27.89 2.07 18.75
CA LYS A 148 27.42 3.32 18.09
C LYS A 148 25.95 3.58 18.46
N ASN A 149 25.52 4.85 18.57
CA ASN A 149 24.11 5.18 18.86
C ASN A 149 23.16 4.39 17.94
N HIS A 150 22.13 3.77 18.51
CA HIS A 150 21.13 2.92 17.82
C HIS A 150 21.70 1.68 17.12
N TYR A 151 22.73 1.05 17.69
CA TYR A 151 23.31 -0.18 17.13
C TYR A 151 22.28 -1.32 17.02
N TYR A 152 21.50 -1.55 18.09
CA TYR A 152 20.34 -2.43 18.04
C TYR A 152 19.10 -1.62 17.66
N ALA A 153 18.35 -2.11 16.68
CA ALA A 153 17.07 -1.53 16.30
C ALA A 153 16.08 -1.72 17.46
N GLU A 154 15.58 -0.61 18.01
CA GLU A 154 14.56 -0.63 19.05
C GLU A 154 13.20 -0.94 18.41
N PRO A 155 12.53 -2.04 18.81
CA PRO A 155 11.17 -2.30 18.35
C PRO A 155 10.27 -1.19 18.92
N ALA A 156 9.47 -0.54 18.06
CA ALA A 156 8.54 0.47 18.55
C ALA A 156 7.58 -0.18 19.59
N PRO A 157 7.36 0.42 20.77
CA PRO A 157 6.40 -0.17 21.70
C PRO A 157 5.02 -0.18 21.02
N PRO A 158 4.23 -1.28 21.14
CA PRO A 158 2.87 -1.26 20.64
C PRO A 158 2.09 -0.14 21.34
N GLN A 159 1.54 0.79 20.55
CA GLN A 159 0.72 1.88 21.09
C GLN A 159 -0.64 1.31 21.48
N LYS A 160 -1.09 1.60 22.71
CA LYS A 160 -2.47 1.38 23.10
C LYS A 160 -3.32 2.30 22.24
N ALA A 161 -3.97 1.76 21.23
CA ALA A 161 -4.98 2.52 20.52
C ALA A 161 -6.08 2.83 21.55
N GLN A 162 -6.39 4.12 21.71
CA GLN A 162 -7.55 4.55 22.50
C GLN A 162 -8.80 4.16 21.72
N TYR A 163 -9.20 2.90 21.86
CA TYR A 163 -10.47 2.44 21.34
C TYR A 163 -11.56 3.04 22.23
N LYS A 164 -12.47 3.84 21.65
CA LYS A 164 -13.78 4.07 22.30
C LYS A 164 -14.45 2.70 22.47
N SER A 165 -15.40 2.52 23.38
CA SER A 165 -16.19 1.28 23.35
C SER A 165 -17.21 1.39 22.21
N ASN A 166 -17.48 0.32 21.47
CA ASN A 166 -18.66 0.28 20.60
C ASN A 166 -19.89 0.48 21.48
N THR A 167 -20.64 1.57 21.24
CA THR A 167 -21.86 1.84 22.01
C THR A 167 -22.88 0.75 21.72
N LEU A 168 -23.38 0.09 22.77
CA LEU A 168 -24.52 -0.82 22.66
C LEU A 168 -25.70 -0.07 22.03
N ARG A 169 -26.41 -0.70 21.10
CA ARG A 169 -27.61 -0.14 20.46
C ARG A 169 -28.90 -0.49 21.22
N MET A 170 -28.78 -1.26 22.29
CA MET A 170 -29.86 -1.56 23.22
C MET A 170 -30.04 -0.39 24.19
N ASP A 171 -31.26 0.15 24.25
CA ASP A 171 -31.67 1.07 25.31
C ASP A 171 -32.39 0.31 26.44
N GLU A 172 -32.83 1.04 27.47
CA GLU A 172 -33.52 0.47 28.63
C GLU A 172 -34.85 -0.23 28.29
N PHE A 173 -35.45 0.07 27.13
CA PHE A 173 -36.73 -0.49 26.69
C PHE A 173 -36.58 -1.68 25.74
N TRP A 174 -35.35 -1.99 25.29
CA TRP A 174 -35.10 -3.01 24.28
C TRP A 174 -35.72 -4.37 24.65
N VAL A 175 -35.60 -4.79 25.91
CA VAL A 175 -36.19 -6.05 26.39
C VAL A 175 -37.72 -5.96 26.47
N THR A 176 -38.27 -4.93 27.11
CA THR A 176 -39.72 -4.82 27.36
C THR A 176 -40.51 -4.67 26.06
N LYS A 177 -40.07 -3.78 25.18
CA LYS A 177 -40.67 -3.59 23.85
C LYS A 177 -40.34 -4.74 22.90
N GLY A 178 -39.18 -5.35 23.01
CA GLY A 178 -38.82 -6.55 22.25
C GLY A 178 -39.74 -7.75 22.54
N MET A 179 -40.07 -7.99 23.81
CA MET A 179 -41.02 -9.05 24.20
C MET A 179 -42.43 -8.80 23.62
N GLU A 180 -42.86 -7.55 23.57
CA GLU A 180 -44.12 -7.17 22.92
C GLU A 180 -44.06 -7.44 21.39
N VAL A 181 -42.93 -7.20 20.70
CA VAL A 181 -42.74 -7.63 19.30
C VAL A 181 -42.91 -9.15 19.17
N ASN A 182 -42.28 -9.94 20.03
CA ASN A 182 -42.39 -11.40 19.97
C ASN A 182 -43.83 -11.91 20.13
N LYS A 183 -44.66 -11.25 20.95
CA LYS A 183 -46.10 -11.56 21.02
C LYS A 183 -46.81 -11.32 19.69
N ILE A 184 -46.51 -10.20 19.02
CA ILE A 184 -47.05 -9.91 17.69
C ILE A 184 -46.60 -10.97 16.68
N VAL A 185 -45.33 -11.35 16.70
CA VAL A 185 -44.79 -12.41 15.82
C VAL A 185 -45.54 -13.71 16.00
N LYS A 186 -45.79 -14.14 17.25
CA LYS A 186 -46.55 -15.35 17.54
C LYS A 186 -47.97 -15.29 16.96
N LEU A 187 -48.68 -14.18 17.19
CA LEU A 187 -50.04 -13.99 16.68
C LEU A 187 -50.09 -13.97 15.13
N VAL A 188 -49.08 -13.39 14.49
CA VAL A 188 -48.95 -13.39 13.03
C VAL A 188 -48.70 -14.81 12.50
N LEU A 189 -47.81 -15.57 13.13
CA LEU A 189 -47.55 -16.96 12.76
C LEU A 189 -48.79 -17.84 12.93
N ASP A 190 -49.53 -17.68 14.04
CA ASP A 190 -50.78 -18.41 14.30
C ASP A 190 -51.83 -18.11 13.22
N TYR A 191 -51.93 -16.85 12.78
CA TYR A 191 -52.82 -16.47 11.68
C TYR A 191 -52.38 -17.07 10.34
N TRP A 192 -51.08 -17.06 10.03
CA TRP A 192 -50.57 -17.64 8.77
C TRP A 192 -50.85 -19.16 8.65
N VAL A 193 -50.99 -19.87 9.77
CA VAL A 193 -51.37 -21.30 9.81
C VAL A 193 -52.85 -21.53 9.43
N GLN A 194 -53.73 -20.55 9.62
CA GLN A 194 -55.17 -20.72 9.48
C GLN A 194 -55.70 -20.62 8.04
N GLU A 195 -54.92 -20.04 7.12
CA GLU A 195 -55.38 -19.69 5.77
C GLU A 195 -54.45 -20.27 4.68
N ASP A 196 -55.00 -20.92 3.66
CA ASP A 196 -54.27 -21.46 2.49
C ASP A 196 -54.00 -20.34 1.46
N PHE A 197 -53.13 -19.40 1.83
CA PHE A 197 -52.77 -18.24 1.03
C PHE A 197 -52.34 -18.59 -0.39
N PHE A 198 -51.67 -19.73 -0.59
CA PHE A 198 -51.25 -20.15 -1.93
C PHE A 198 -52.44 -20.32 -2.88
N LYS A 199 -53.60 -20.79 -2.39
CA LYS A 199 -54.82 -20.91 -3.20
C LYS A 199 -55.67 -19.64 -3.16
N THR A 200 -55.74 -18.96 -2.02
CA THR A 200 -56.70 -17.88 -1.81
C THR A 200 -56.19 -16.49 -2.16
N VAL A 201 -54.89 -16.30 -2.42
CA VAL A 201 -54.29 -14.97 -2.66
C VAL A 201 -54.98 -14.14 -3.74
N ASN A 202 -55.53 -14.77 -4.79
CA ASN A 202 -56.23 -14.07 -5.87
C ASN A 202 -57.76 -14.06 -5.74
N LYS A 203 -58.32 -14.50 -4.60
CA LYS A 203 -59.76 -14.52 -4.34
C LYS A 203 -60.35 -13.11 -4.32
N ASP A 204 -59.66 -12.17 -3.67
CA ASP A 204 -60.06 -10.77 -3.56
C ASP A 204 -58.86 -9.87 -3.20
N ALA A 205 -59.11 -8.55 -3.19
CA ALA A 205 -58.09 -7.55 -2.86
C ALA A 205 -57.60 -7.62 -1.41
N HIS A 206 -58.36 -8.20 -0.48
CA HIS A 206 -57.95 -8.34 0.91
C HIS A 206 -56.81 -9.35 1.04
N HIS A 207 -56.94 -10.54 0.44
CA HIS A 207 -55.90 -11.58 0.48
C HIS A 207 -54.60 -11.11 -0.18
N GLN A 208 -54.69 -10.38 -1.30
CA GLN A 208 -53.53 -9.79 -1.98
C GLN A 208 -52.77 -8.80 -1.06
N LYS A 209 -53.51 -7.92 -0.37
CA LYS A 209 -52.92 -6.95 0.57
C LYS A 209 -52.33 -7.65 1.80
N MET A 210 -52.98 -8.70 2.30
CA MET A 210 -52.47 -9.51 3.42
C MET A 210 -51.17 -10.22 3.06
N ALA A 211 -51.04 -10.77 1.84
CA ALA A 211 -49.80 -11.39 1.38
C ALA A 211 -48.64 -10.39 1.26
N ILE A 212 -48.89 -9.21 0.68
CA ILE A 212 -47.86 -8.15 0.58
C ILE A 212 -47.50 -7.60 1.97
N GLY A 213 -48.49 -7.41 2.86
CA GLY A 213 -48.27 -7.02 4.25
C GLY A 213 -47.45 -8.05 5.03
N SER A 214 -47.68 -9.35 4.78
CA SER A 214 -46.92 -10.44 5.40
C SER A 214 -45.47 -10.50 4.92
N LEU A 215 -45.22 -10.29 3.61
CA LEU A 215 -43.88 -10.16 3.05
C LEU A 215 -43.12 -8.95 3.64
N LEU A 216 -43.82 -7.82 3.79
CA LEU A 216 -43.24 -6.62 4.40
C LEU A 216 -42.92 -6.83 5.89
N PHE A 217 -43.83 -7.48 6.63
CA PHE A 217 -43.61 -7.84 8.03
C PHE A 217 -42.44 -8.82 8.18
N SER A 218 -42.32 -9.83 7.30
CA SER A 218 -41.22 -10.78 7.34
C SER A 218 -39.87 -10.11 7.08
N GLY A 219 -39.81 -9.15 6.15
CA GLY A 219 -38.59 -8.37 5.90
C GLY A 219 -38.09 -7.58 7.13
N ILE A 220 -38.99 -7.12 8.00
CA ILE A 220 -38.64 -6.42 9.25
C ILE A 220 -38.17 -7.41 10.32
N VAL A 221 -38.99 -8.43 10.62
CA VAL A 221 -38.77 -9.29 11.80
C VAL A 221 -37.71 -10.35 11.54
N PHE A 222 -37.71 -10.94 10.35
CA PHE A 222 -36.84 -12.06 9.99
C PHE A 222 -35.73 -11.64 9.03
N GLY A 223 -35.99 -10.69 8.13
CA GLY A 223 -35.00 -10.12 7.21
C GLY A 223 -34.13 -9.02 7.83
N ALA A 224 -34.53 -8.49 8.99
CA ALA A 224 -33.85 -7.44 9.74
C ALA A 224 -33.62 -6.13 8.96
N ILE A 225 -34.49 -5.82 7.99
CA ILE A 225 -34.40 -4.59 7.17
C ILE A 225 -35.16 -3.48 7.91
N ASN A 226 -34.46 -2.83 8.84
CA ASN A 226 -35.08 -1.98 9.86
C ASN A 226 -34.89 -0.48 9.58
N ASP A 227 -34.52 -0.11 8.36
CA ASP A 227 -34.62 1.26 7.84
C ASP A 227 -35.80 1.39 6.87
N LYS A 228 -36.57 2.46 7.01
CA LYS A 228 -37.80 2.68 6.22
C LYS A 228 -37.53 2.81 4.71
N LYS A 229 -36.47 3.51 4.31
CA LYS A 229 -36.16 3.75 2.89
C LYS A 229 -35.61 2.48 2.25
N MET A 230 -34.73 1.78 2.95
CA MET A 230 -34.20 0.48 2.56
C MET A 230 -35.30 -0.57 2.41
N LEU A 231 -36.20 -0.67 3.39
CA LEU A 231 -37.30 -1.64 3.38
C LEU A 231 -38.23 -1.43 2.18
N LEU A 232 -38.50 -0.17 1.81
CA LEU A 232 -39.33 0.14 0.64
C LEU A 232 -38.66 -0.30 -0.65
N ALA A 233 -37.38 0.01 -0.79
CA ALA A 233 -36.61 -0.38 -1.97
C ALA A 233 -36.45 -1.90 -2.05
N TRP A 234 -36.19 -2.57 -0.93
CA TRP A 234 -36.19 -4.03 -0.85
C TRP A 234 -37.52 -4.64 -1.30
N LEU A 235 -38.64 -4.16 -0.75
CA LEU A 235 -39.97 -4.65 -1.13
C LEU A 235 -40.22 -4.51 -2.63
N LYS A 236 -39.86 -3.36 -3.21
CA LYS A 236 -39.98 -3.12 -4.65
C LYS A 236 -39.12 -4.09 -5.46
N THR A 237 -37.85 -4.26 -5.09
CA THR A 237 -36.90 -5.16 -5.78
C THR A 237 -37.33 -6.62 -5.73
N VAL A 238 -37.75 -7.13 -4.56
CA VAL A 238 -38.14 -8.55 -4.44
C VAL A 238 -39.45 -8.85 -5.17
N VAL A 239 -40.35 -7.87 -5.31
CA VAL A 239 -41.63 -8.01 -6.04
C VAL A 239 -41.44 -7.87 -7.55
N SER A 240 -40.48 -7.06 -8.02
CA SER A 240 -40.17 -6.89 -9.44
C SER A 240 -39.33 -8.04 -10.04
N ASP A 241 -38.98 -9.05 -9.22
CA ASP A 241 -38.18 -10.21 -9.60
C ASP A 241 -36.73 -9.88 -10.03
N ASP A 242 -36.16 -8.80 -9.50
CA ASP A 242 -34.76 -8.42 -9.72
C ASP A 242 -33.87 -9.04 -8.63
N LEU A 243 -33.67 -10.36 -8.73
CA LEU A 243 -32.97 -11.19 -7.75
C LEU A 243 -31.82 -11.96 -8.41
N GLN A 244 -30.69 -12.07 -7.70
CA GLN A 244 -29.48 -12.72 -8.21
C GLN A 244 -29.10 -13.96 -7.38
N PRO A 245 -28.69 -15.07 -8.00
CA PRO A 245 -28.08 -16.20 -7.30
C PRO A 245 -26.79 -15.80 -6.58
N PHE A 246 -26.52 -16.44 -5.45
CA PHE A 246 -25.31 -16.23 -4.67
C PHE A 246 -24.81 -17.53 -4.03
N ILE A 247 -23.66 -17.47 -3.34
CA ILE A 247 -23.03 -18.64 -2.72
C ILE A 247 -23.98 -19.34 -1.74
N ASN A 248 -23.75 -20.64 -1.53
CA ASN A 248 -24.50 -21.44 -0.54
C ASN A 248 -26.03 -21.35 -0.72
N HIS A 249 -26.50 -21.34 -1.98
CA HIS A 249 -27.93 -21.29 -2.33
C HIS A 249 -28.67 -20.09 -1.72
N ARG A 250 -27.99 -18.94 -1.62
CA ARG A 250 -28.59 -17.68 -1.19
C ARG A 250 -29.03 -16.82 -2.37
N ILE A 251 -29.93 -15.89 -2.09
CA ILE A 251 -30.50 -14.97 -3.08
C ILE A 251 -30.25 -13.54 -2.62
N ILE A 252 -29.72 -12.71 -3.51
CA ILE A 252 -29.43 -11.31 -3.25
C ILE A 252 -30.46 -10.42 -3.94
N ALA A 253 -30.98 -9.45 -3.19
CA ALA A 253 -31.71 -8.31 -3.71
C ALA A 253 -30.75 -7.10 -3.80
N LYS A 254 -30.60 -6.54 -5.00
CA LYS A 254 -29.78 -5.34 -5.25
C LYS A 254 -30.68 -4.10 -5.19
N ILE A 255 -30.72 -3.44 -4.04
CA ILE A 255 -31.63 -2.31 -3.81
C ILE A 255 -30.93 -0.99 -4.11
N ARG A 256 -31.71 -0.01 -4.60
CA ARG A 256 -31.29 1.38 -4.82
C ARG A 256 -32.39 2.31 -4.36
N TYR A 257 -32.08 3.27 -3.51
CA TYR A 257 -33.07 4.20 -2.96
C TYR A 257 -32.54 5.62 -2.85
N GLU A 258 -33.44 6.59 -2.96
CA GLU A 258 -33.12 8.00 -2.77
C GLU A 258 -32.75 8.27 -1.31
N SER A 259 -31.65 8.99 -1.11
CA SER A 259 -31.18 9.43 0.20
C SER A 259 -30.96 10.93 0.20
N GLU A 260 -31.31 11.57 1.32
CA GLU A 260 -31.25 13.02 1.42
C GLU A 260 -29.80 13.50 1.49
N ASN A 261 -29.01 12.93 2.40
CA ASN A 261 -27.72 13.46 2.77
C ASN A 261 -26.55 12.49 2.54
N TYR A 262 -26.79 11.22 2.20
CA TYR A 262 -25.73 10.20 2.11
C TYR A 262 -25.99 9.07 1.09
N GLY A 263 -25.05 8.81 0.18
CA GLY A 263 -25.20 7.77 -0.84
C GLY A 263 -23.94 7.59 -1.69
N ASN A 264 -23.97 6.67 -2.65
CA ASN A 264 -22.86 6.33 -3.55
C ASN A 264 -23.08 6.75 -5.01
N GLU A 265 -24.30 7.10 -5.38
CA GLU A 265 -24.67 7.48 -6.75
C GLU A 265 -25.36 8.86 -6.78
N ARG A 266 -25.13 9.66 -7.82
CA ARG A 266 -25.83 10.94 -8.02
C ARG A 266 -26.34 11.04 -9.45
N VAL A 267 -27.63 11.32 -9.59
CA VAL A 267 -28.32 11.53 -10.87
C VAL A 267 -29.16 12.80 -10.73
N ASP A 268 -28.94 13.80 -11.59
CA ASP A 268 -29.70 15.06 -11.64
C ASP A 268 -29.95 15.70 -10.24
N GLU A 269 -28.87 15.92 -9.47
CA GLU A 269 -28.87 16.45 -8.09
C GLU A 269 -29.53 15.58 -7.00
N THR A 270 -30.09 14.43 -7.39
CA THR A 270 -30.65 13.42 -6.49
C THR A 270 -29.57 12.43 -6.10
N LEU A 271 -29.45 12.15 -4.81
CA LEU A 271 -28.45 11.25 -4.26
C LEU A 271 -29.12 9.89 -3.97
N TYR A 272 -28.45 8.82 -4.35
CA TYR A 272 -28.94 7.46 -4.19
C TYR A 272 -27.94 6.62 -3.39
N ASN A 273 -28.47 5.71 -2.60
CA ASN A 273 -27.72 4.70 -1.87
C ASN A 273 -28.10 3.31 -2.40
N SER A 274 -27.09 2.50 -2.67
CA SER A 274 -27.24 1.13 -3.16
C SER A 274 -26.76 0.13 -2.12
N GLN A 275 -27.48 -0.97 -1.94
CA GLN A 275 -27.18 -2.02 -0.97
C GLN A 275 -27.46 -3.40 -1.55
N GLN A 276 -26.70 -4.40 -1.09
CA GLN A 276 -26.95 -5.81 -1.40
C GLN A 276 -27.42 -6.54 -0.15
N ILE A 277 -28.60 -7.14 -0.26
CA ILE A 277 -29.33 -7.75 0.85
C ILE A 277 -29.55 -9.23 0.56
N CYS A 278 -29.12 -10.11 1.46
CA CYS A 278 -29.54 -11.50 1.42
C CYS A 278 -31.01 -11.61 1.85
N VAL A 279 -31.85 -12.19 0.99
CA VAL A 279 -33.27 -12.38 1.30
C VAL A 279 -33.44 -13.55 2.27
N ASP A 280 -34.09 -13.35 3.42
CA ASP A 280 -34.31 -14.40 4.40
C ASP A 280 -35.31 -15.47 3.92
N LEU A 281 -35.28 -16.66 4.53
CA LEU A 281 -36.07 -17.79 4.08
C LEU A 281 -37.58 -17.62 4.29
N ILE A 282 -38.01 -16.84 5.28
CA ILE A 282 -39.44 -16.58 5.53
C ILE A 282 -39.98 -15.60 4.49
N SER A 283 -39.21 -14.55 4.17
CA SER A 283 -39.56 -13.67 3.04
C SER A 283 -39.57 -14.43 1.71
N GLN A 284 -38.64 -15.38 1.50
CA GLN A 284 -38.69 -16.27 0.32
C GLN A 284 -39.95 -17.13 0.26
N LEU A 285 -40.44 -17.66 1.39
CA LEU A 285 -41.73 -18.38 1.44
C LEU A 285 -42.89 -17.46 1.01
N TRP A 286 -42.93 -16.23 1.52
CA TRP A 286 -43.95 -15.26 1.12
C TRP A 286 -43.86 -14.82 -0.34
N LEU A 287 -42.65 -14.77 -0.90
CA LEU A 287 -42.46 -14.49 -2.33
C LEU A 287 -43.10 -15.56 -3.22
N VAL A 288 -43.16 -16.83 -2.79
CA VAL A 288 -43.87 -17.89 -3.52
C VAL A 288 -45.36 -17.54 -3.70
N VAL A 289 -45.99 -16.96 -2.68
CA VAL A 289 -47.39 -16.52 -2.71
C VAL A 289 -47.53 -15.22 -3.51
N VAL A 290 -46.72 -14.21 -3.20
CA VAL A 290 -46.83 -12.86 -3.80
C VAL A 290 -46.65 -12.89 -5.32
N ARG A 291 -45.80 -13.78 -5.85
CA ARG A 291 -45.60 -13.94 -7.29
C ARG A 291 -46.81 -14.49 -8.05
N LYS A 292 -47.81 -15.04 -7.36
CA LYS A 292 -49.08 -15.43 -7.99
C LYS A 292 -49.99 -14.22 -8.23
N ILE A 293 -49.75 -13.09 -7.57
CA ILE A 293 -50.50 -11.87 -7.76
C ILE A 293 -50.03 -11.21 -9.07
N PRO A 294 -50.94 -10.78 -9.95
CA PRO A 294 -50.56 -10.05 -11.17
C PRO A 294 -49.64 -8.86 -10.89
N GLN A 295 -48.58 -8.70 -11.67
CA GLN A 295 -47.58 -7.63 -11.47
C GLN A 295 -48.19 -6.22 -11.46
N THR A 296 -49.21 -5.96 -12.29
CA THR A 296 -49.93 -4.67 -12.31
C THR A 296 -50.54 -4.32 -10.94
N ILE A 297 -51.04 -5.33 -10.23
CA ILE A 297 -51.61 -5.19 -8.89
C ILE A 297 -50.50 -5.02 -7.85
N THR A 298 -49.46 -5.86 -7.88
CA THR A 298 -48.36 -5.76 -6.90
C THR A 298 -47.64 -4.43 -7.00
N HIS A 299 -47.36 -3.93 -8.22
CA HIS A 299 -46.79 -2.59 -8.46
C HIS A 299 -47.66 -1.47 -7.88
N THR A 300 -48.98 -1.59 -7.95
CA THR A 300 -49.90 -0.61 -7.36
C THR A 300 -49.79 -0.58 -5.84
N TYR A 301 -49.66 -1.74 -5.20
CA TYR A 301 -49.57 -1.84 -3.75
C TYR A 301 -48.20 -1.42 -3.19
N VAL A 302 -47.08 -1.83 -3.81
CA VAL A 302 -45.73 -1.50 -3.32
C VAL A 302 -45.34 -0.03 -3.51
N ASN A 303 -46.11 0.72 -4.30
CA ASN A 303 -45.95 2.17 -4.43
C ASN A 303 -46.66 2.97 -3.33
N LYS A 304 -47.47 2.32 -2.48
CA LYS A 304 -48.07 2.96 -1.30
C LYS A 304 -47.05 3.14 -0.18
N PRO A 305 -47.22 4.12 0.72
CA PRO A 305 -46.40 4.25 1.91
C PRO A 305 -46.41 2.97 2.76
N ILE A 306 -45.23 2.50 3.20
CA ILE A 306 -45.07 1.32 4.06
C ILE A 306 -46.00 1.35 5.28
N ASN A 307 -46.15 2.52 5.91
CA ASN A 307 -47.02 2.69 7.05
C ASN A 307 -48.46 2.29 6.74
N GLU A 308 -48.98 2.62 5.56
CA GLU A 308 -50.36 2.26 5.17
C GLU A 308 -50.50 0.76 4.94
N ILE A 309 -49.50 0.12 4.31
CA ILE A 309 -49.49 -1.33 4.05
C ILE A 309 -49.50 -2.08 5.39
N LEU A 310 -48.62 -1.71 6.33
CA LEU A 310 -48.54 -2.34 7.65
C LEU A 310 -49.76 -2.03 8.52
N GLN A 311 -50.27 -0.80 8.51
CA GLN A 311 -51.49 -0.46 9.25
C GLN A 311 -52.68 -1.29 8.77
N TYR A 312 -52.83 -1.48 7.45
CA TYR A 312 -53.86 -2.35 6.90
C TYR A 312 -53.70 -3.80 7.37
N PHE A 313 -52.48 -4.33 7.29
CA PHE A 313 -52.15 -5.69 7.74
C PHE A 313 -52.48 -5.89 9.23
N PHE A 314 -51.99 -5.04 10.11
CA PHE A 314 -52.23 -5.15 11.55
C PHE A 314 -53.69 -4.92 11.96
N LYS A 315 -54.39 -3.97 11.31
CA LYS A 315 -55.81 -3.72 11.56
C LYS A 315 -56.65 -4.95 11.18
N SER A 316 -56.31 -5.61 10.09
CA SER A 316 -57.01 -6.80 9.59
C SER A 316 -56.86 -8.01 10.51
N LEU A 317 -55.73 -8.12 11.21
CA LEU A 317 -55.48 -9.18 12.19
C LEU A 317 -56.19 -8.95 13.54
N LEU A 318 -56.93 -7.85 13.70
CA LEU A 318 -57.64 -7.47 14.93
C LEU A 318 -56.76 -7.49 16.20
N LEU A 319 -55.46 -7.26 16.04
CA LEU A 319 -54.50 -7.30 17.14
C LEU A 319 -54.73 -6.08 18.05
N GLN A 320 -55.52 -6.24 19.11
CA GLN A 320 -55.79 -5.18 20.10
C GLN A 320 -54.50 -4.69 20.78
N GLU A 321 -53.50 -5.58 20.93
CA GLU A 321 -52.15 -5.26 21.45
C GLU A 321 -51.42 -4.24 20.55
N LEU A 322 -51.66 -4.24 19.24
CA LEU A 322 -50.99 -3.34 18.28
C LEU A 322 -51.48 -1.89 18.33
N ARG A 323 -52.70 -1.63 18.83
CA ARG A 323 -53.14 -0.24 19.12
C ARG A 323 -52.35 0.40 20.26
N LYS A 324 -51.74 -0.41 21.13
CA LYS A 324 -50.88 0.02 22.25
C LYS A 324 -49.38 -0.02 21.90
N PHE A 325 -48.98 -0.89 20.97
CA PHE A 325 -47.58 -1.18 20.65
C PHE A 325 -46.83 -0.04 19.94
N GLY A 326 -47.53 0.82 19.20
CA GLY A 326 -46.98 2.05 18.65
C GLY A 326 -46.50 1.95 17.20
N GLU A 327 -46.18 3.12 16.67
CA GLU A 327 -45.95 3.45 15.27
C GLU A 327 -44.79 2.65 14.63
N LEU A 328 -44.72 2.64 13.28
CA LEU A 328 -43.65 1.98 12.51
C LEU A 328 -42.23 2.17 13.08
N PRO A 329 -41.81 3.38 13.53
CA PRO A 329 -40.49 3.56 14.13
C PRO A 329 -40.20 2.66 15.35
N THR A 330 -41.22 2.40 16.17
CA THR A 330 -41.11 1.52 17.35
C THR A 330 -40.87 0.07 16.92
N LEU A 331 -41.63 -0.43 15.93
CA LEU A 331 -41.44 -1.76 15.39
C LEU A 331 -40.06 -1.92 14.75
N LEU A 332 -39.64 -0.97 13.91
CA LEU A 332 -38.32 -1.00 13.26
C LEU A 332 -37.18 -0.96 14.29
N LYS A 333 -37.33 -0.20 15.38
CA LYS A 333 -36.30 -0.15 16.42
C LYS A 333 -36.20 -1.46 17.21
N TYR A 334 -37.32 -1.96 17.72
CA TYR A 334 -37.33 -3.07 18.69
C TYR A 334 -37.47 -4.46 18.09
N ALA A 335 -37.73 -4.60 16.77
CA ALA A 335 -37.66 -5.90 16.10
C ALA A 335 -36.25 -6.53 16.14
N SER A 336 -35.23 -5.73 16.47
CA SER A 336 -33.89 -6.22 16.80
C SER A 336 -33.85 -7.28 17.89
N TYR A 337 -34.77 -7.22 18.85
CA TYR A 337 -34.93 -8.25 19.87
C TYR A 337 -35.20 -9.65 19.29
N CYS A 338 -35.88 -9.76 18.13
CA CYS A 338 -36.17 -11.04 17.52
C CYS A 338 -34.91 -11.67 16.92
N TRP A 339 -34.20 -10.92 16.07
CA TRP A 339 -33.10 -11.47 15.28
C TRP A 339 -31.74 -11.44 16.00
N GLU A 340 -31.56 -10.63 17.05
CA GLU A 340 -30.37 -10.73 17.92
C GLU A 340 -30.40 -11.98 18.83
N ASN A 341 -31.58 -12.52 19.11
CA ASN A 341 -31.78 -13.71 19.95
C ASN A 341 -32.11 -14.98 19.13
N THR A 342 -31.96 -14.95 17.81
CA THR A 342 -32.29 -16.08 16.94
C THR A 342 -31.19 -17.14 16.92
N ASP A 343 -31.57 -18.41 17.02
CA ASP A 343 -30.63 -19.54 16.93
C ASP A 343 -29.84 -19.52 15.60
N ASN A 344 -28.54 -19.80 15.70
CA ASN A 344 -27.57 -19.79 14.59
C ASN A 344 -27.25 -18.42 13.97
N VAL A 345 -27.75 -17.32 14.56
CA VAL A 345 -27.40 -15.95 14.16
C VAL A 345 -26.46 -15.34 15.21
N ARG A 346 -25.27 -14.89 14.79
CA ARG A 346 -24.30 -14.19 15.65
C ARG A 346 -24.01 -12.79 15.12
N ILE A 347 -24.91 -11.85 15.41
CA ILE A 347 -24.77 -10.48 14.96
C ILE A 347 -24.08 -9.58 15.99
N ASN A 348 -23.21 -8.68 15.53
CA ASN A 348 -22.56 -7.70 16.40
C ASN A 348 -23.32 -6.36 16.41
N GLN A 349 -23.11 -5.54 17.43
CA GLN A 349 -23.82 -4.27 17.63
C GLN A 349 -23.56 -3.22 16.53
N THR A 350 -22.44 -3.31 15.82
CA THR A 350 -22.18 -2.47 14.65
C THR A 350 -23.08 -2.89 13.48
N SER A 351 -23.20 -4.19 13.23
CA SER A 351 -24.11 -4.73 12.22
C SER A 351 -25.58 -4.43 12.55
N VAL A 352 -25.97 -4.45 13.84
CA VAL A 352 -27.29 -3.96 14.31
C VAL A 352 -27.53 -2.53 13.85
N GLY A 353 -26.56 -1.63 14.06
CA GLY A 353 -26.67 -0.23 13.65
C GLY A 353 -26.80 -0.05 12.13
N VAL A 354 -26.13 -0.91 11.35
CA VAL A 354 -26.24 -0.96 9.88
C VAL A 354 -27.64 -1.40 9.44
N LEU A 355 -28.17 -2.48 10.02
CA LEU A 355 -29.50 -3.01 9.72
C LEU A 355 -30.65 -2.04 10.08
N GLN A 356 -30.47 -1.24 11.13
CA GLN A 356 -31.40 -0.18 11.54
C GLN A 356 -31.24 1.15 10.78
N GLY A 357 -30.24 1.26 9.90
CA GLY A 357 -29.93 2.53 9.21
C GLY A 357 -29.40 3.65 10.12
N THR A 358 -28.98 3.32 11.35
CA THR A 358 -28.40 4.30 12.29
C THR A 358 -26.90 4.53 12.06
N LEU A 359 -26.24 3.62 11.33
CA LEU A 359 -24.88 3.78 10.83
C LEU A 359 -24.94 3.94 9.32
N GLU A 360 -24.39 5.05 8.82
CA GLU A 360 -24.28 5.32 7.40
C GLU A 360 -23.28 4.36 6.75
N THR A 361 -23.73 3.69 5.68
CA THR A 361 -22.91 2.80 4.85
C THR A 361 -23.51 2.71 3.45
N CYS A 362 -22.68 2.38 2.46
CA CYS A 362 -23.08 2.14 1.08
C CYS A 362 -22.54 0.79 0.64
N GLY A 363 -23.39 -0.02 0.01
CA GLY A 363 -22.96 -1.19 -0.77
C GLY A 363 -22.30 -0.79 -2.08
N LEU A 364 -22.00 -1.78 -2.91
CA LEU A 364 -21.53 -1.53 -4.27
C LEU A 364 -22.68 -0.96 -5.12
N PRO A 365 -22.43 -0.06 -6.08
CA PRO A 365 -23.38 0.21 -7.15
C PRO A 365 -23.78 -1.10 -7.84
N ASN A 366 -25.04 -1.20 -8.31
CA ASN A 366 -25.55 -2.47 -8.85
C ASN A 366 -24.68 -3.01 -10.00
N GLN A 367 -24.21 -2.14 -10.89
CA GLN A 367 -23.32 -2.49 -12.00
C GLN A 367 -21.96 -3.01 -11.51
N ASP A 368 -21.43 -2.45 -10.44
CA ASP A 368 -20.14 -2.85 -9.87
C ASP A 368 -20.25 -4.19 -9.11
N PHE A 369 -21.39 -4.45 -8.48
CA PHE A 369 -21.66 -5.75 -7.85
C PHE A 369 -21.74 -6.89 -8.87
N ASP A 370 -22.22 -6.62 -10.09
CA ASP A 370 -22.25 -7.62 -11.15
C ASP A 370 -20.84 -8.04 -11.61
N LEU A 371 -19.84 -7.18 -11.39
CA LEU A 371 -18.43 -7.45 -11.73
C LEU A 371 -17.73 -8.39 -10.75
N LEU A 372 -18.35 -8.76 -9.62
CA LEU A 372 -17.75 -9.69 -8.66
C LEU A 372 -17.40 -11.04 -9.30
N THR A 373 -18.22 -11.50 -10.25
CA THR A 373 -18.04 -12.79 -10.95
C THR A 373 -17.33 -12.65 -12.30
N PHE A 374 -16.88 -11.43 -12.64
CA PHE A 374 -16.20 -11.18 -13.91
C PHE A 374 -14.79 -11.79 -13.92
N ASN A 375 -14.50 -12.63 -14.91
CA ASN A 375 -13.24 -13.35 -15.05
C ASN A 375 -12.67 -13.35 -16.49
N LYS A 376 -13.20 -12.52 -17.39
CA LYS A 376 -12.80 -12.47 -18.81
C LYS A 376 -11.93 -11.25 -19.09
N PHE A 377 -10.64 -11.45 -19.34
CA PHE A 377 -9.69 -10.36 -19.60
C PHE A 377 -8.92 -10.54 -20.91
N ASN A 378 -8.49 -9.42 -21.47
CA ASN A 378 -7.53 -9.37 -22.56
C ASN A 378 -6.12 -9.18 -22.01
N TYR A 379 -5.12 -9.75 -22.68
CA TYR A 379 -3.71 -9.58 -22.32
C TYR A 379 -2.92 -9.11 -23.53
N PRO A 380 -3.08 -7.86 -24.00
CA PRO A 380 -2.38 -7.38 -25.18
C PRO A 380 -0.87 -7.24 -24.93
N ASN A 381 -0.06 -7.46 -25.97
CA ASN A 381 1.36 -7.08 -25.95
C ASN A 381 1.44 -5.55 -26.04
N ARG A 382 1.93 -4.90 -24.98
CA ARG A 382 1.97 -3.44 -24.84
C ARG A 382 3.32 -3.00 -24.31
N THR A 383 3.88 -1.93 -24.87
CA THR A 383 5.09 -1.31 -24.33
C THR A 383 4.69 -0.19 -23.37
N TYR A 384 4.94 -0.38 -22.07
CA TYR A 384 4.70 0.63 -21.05
C TYR A 384 5.97 1.44 -20.77
N ASP A 385 5.96 2.74 -21.06
CA ASP A 385 7.12 3.62 -20.78
C ASP A 385 7.12 4.09 -19.32
N LEU A 386 7.63 3.22 -18.43
CA LEU A 386 7.80 3.54 -17.02
C LEU A 386 8.68 4.78 -16.78
N ASN A 387 9.60 5.12 -17.70
CA ASN A 387 10.44 6.30 -17.52
C ASN A 387 9.62 7.57 -17.72
N ASN A 388 8.77 7.61 -18.76
CA ASN A 388 7.89 8.74 -19.01
C ASN A 388 6.95 8.96 -17.81
N LEU A 389 6.29 7.89 -17.36
CA LEU A 389 5.42 7.89 -16.18
C LEU A 389 6.14 8.32 -14.89
N ASN A 390 7.45 8.05 -14.78
CA ASN A 390 8.27 8.48 -13.65
C ASN A 390 8.85 9.90 -13.82
N SER A 391 8.90 10.43 -15.05
CA SER A 391 9.60 11.66 -15.42
C SER A 391 8.73 12.89 -15.63
N THR A 392 7.40 12.77 -15.51
CA THR A 392 6.43 13.89 -15.56
C THR A 392 6.68 14.99 -14.51
N VAL A 393 7.77 14.92 -13.74
CA VAL A 393 8.38 16.04 -13.03
C VAL A 393 9.15 16.93 -14.02
N THR A 394 8.43 17.62 -14.91
CA THR A 394 8.96 18.80 -15.59
C THR A 394 8.42 20.04 -14.91
N ASN A 395 9.09 20.46 -13.83
CA ASN A 395 9.61 21.83 -13.65
C ASN A 395 10.39 21.92 -12.33
N THR A 396 11.70 22.13 -12.47
CA THR A 396 12.61 22.87 -11.57
C THR A 396 12.24 22.94 -10.07
N VAL A 397 12.63 21.94 -9.29
CA VAL A 397 12.89 22.16 -7.85
C VAL A 397 14.29 21.63 -7.52
N ASN A 398 15.17 22.56 -7.15
CA ASN A 398 16.54 22.29 -6.72
C ASN A 398 16.57 21.27 -5.58
N ARG A 399 17.29 20.17 -5.79
CA ARG A 399 17.46 19.03 -4.86
C ARG A 399 18.23 19.35 -3.58
N SER A 400 18.63 20.59 -3.33
CA SER A 400 19.45 20.99 -2.18
C SER A 400 18.68 21.33 -0.91
N ASN A 401 17.35 21.43 -0.93
CA ASN A 401 16.60 22.01 0.20
C ASN A 401 15.65 21.07 0.97
N GLN A 402 15.70 19.74 0.82
CA GLN A 402 14.80 18.88 1.61
C GLN A 402 15.13 18.90 3.13
N GLN A 403 16.39 19.07 3.52
CA GLN A 403 16.75 19.31 4.92
C GLN A 403 16.38 20.73 5.39
N ALA A 404 16.48 21.74 4.52
CA ALA A 404 16.08 23.11 4.84
C ALA A 404 14.55 23.26 4.97
N ILE A 405 13.76 22.55 4.16
CA ILE A 405 12.29 22.52 4.23
C ILE A 405 11.84 21.77 5.49
N ALA A 406 12.52 20.70 5.90
CA ALA A 406 12.21 19.98 7.13
C ALA A 406 12.59 20.77 8.40
N ILE A 407 13.72 21.48 8.38
CA ILE A 407 14.17 22.34 9.49
C ILE A 407 13.33 23.62 9.57
N ASN A 408 12.92 24.20 8.44
CA ASN A 408 12.01 25.35 8.41
C ASN A 408 10.54 24.98 8.66
N ALA A 409 10.12 23.73 8.44
CA ALA A 409 8.76 23.27 8.79
C ALA A 409 8.59 22.92 10.27
N GLN A 410 9.69 22.68 11.01
CA GLN A 410 9.67 22.57 12.47
C GLN A 410 9.54 23.93 13.17
N ILE A 411 9.74 25.04 12.43
CA ILE A 411 9.57 26.42 12.91
C ILE A 411 8.78 27.19 11.85
N ARG A 412 7.45 27.09 11.86
CA ARG A 412 6.51 28.15 11.47
C ARG A 412 5.06 27.67 11.56
N HIS A 413 4.30 28.22 12.50
CA HIS A 413 3.01 28.79 12.10
C HIS A 413 3.37 29.76 10.97
N SER A 414 2.87 29.62 9.74
CA SER A 414 3.22 30.63 8.74
C SER A 414 2.76 31.97 9.31
N ASP A 415 3.69 32.90 9.53
CA ASP A 415 3.33 34.25 9.96
C ASP A 415 2.38 34.89 8.95
N LEU A 416 2.24 34.33 7.73
CA LEU A 416 1.25 34.73 6.72
C LEU A 416 -0.13 35.04 7.30
N ILE A 417 -0.72 34.17 8.13
CA ILE A 417 -2.07 34.45 8.67
C ILE A 417 -2.02 35.65 9.62
N GLN A 418 -0.98 35.75 10.44
CA GLN A 418 -0.76 36.86 11.35
C GLN A 418 -0.51 38.18 10.58
N GLU A 419 0.32 38.15 9.54
CA GLU A 419 0.61 39.26 8.62
C GLU A 419 -0.65 39.74 7.90
N ILE A 420 -1.49 38.81 7.41
CA ILE A 420 -2.79 39.15 6.80
C ILE A 420 -3.70 39.85 7.82
N ILE A 421 -3.76 39.34 9.06
CA ILE A 421 -4.55 39.96 10.15
C ILE A 421 -3.99 41.35 10.50
N GLU A 422 -2.67 41.52 10.50
CA GLU A 422 -2.01 42.80 10.74
C GLU A 422 -2.30 43.82 9.63
N ILE A 423 -2.33 43.39 8.36
CA ILE A 423 -2.80 44.22 7.25
C ILE A 423 -4.23 44.71 7.53
N PHE A 424 -5.15 43.83 7.94
CA PHE A 424 -6.54 44.22 8.23
C PHE A 424 -6.67 45.19 9.42
N ARG A 425 -5.71 45.16 10.35
CA ARG A 425 -5.66 46.05 11.52
C ARG A 425 -4.86 47.33 11.27
N THR A 426 -4.21 47.45 10.11
CA THR A 426 -3.32 48.57 9.79
C THR A 426 -4.07 49.89 9.72
N LYS A 427 -3.55 50.90 10.44
CA LYS A 427 -4.00 52.29 10.33
C LYS A 427 -3.15 53.00 9.29
N TYR A 428 -3.72 53.24 8.11
CA TYR A 428 -3.04 53.94 7.02
C TYR A 428 -2.80 55.42 7.35
N SER A 429 -1.58 55.90 7.09
CA SER A 429 -1.22 57.32 7.23
C SER A 429 -1.88 58.19 6.16
N LYS A 430 -2.07 59.49 6.43
CA LYS A 430 -2.66 60.44 5.47
C LYS A 430 -1.91 60.45 4.12
N LEU A 431 -0.59 60.31 4.14
CA LEU A 431 0.26 60.20 2.95
C LEU A 431 -0.10 59.01 2.05
N ARG A 432 -0.42 57.85 2.65
CA ARG A 432 -0.77 56.61 1.92
C ARG A 432 -2.21 56.61 1.40
N ILE A 433 -3.09 57.41 2.03
CA ILE A 433 -4.49 57.58 1.62
C ILE A 433 -4.62 58.55 0.43
N GLY A 434 -3.65 59.45 0.27
CA GLY A 434 -3.63 60.56 -0.69
C GLY A 434 -4.04 61.88 -0.03
N GLU A 435 -3.27 62.94 -0.25
CA GLU A 435 -3.56 64.26 0.31
C GLU A 435 -4.98 64.71 -0.10
N ASN A 436 -5.77 65.16 0.88
CA ASN A 436 -7.18 65.57 0.76
C ASN A 436 -8.26 64.48 0.58
N ARG A 437 -7.97 63.19 0.80
CA ARG A 437 -8.99 62.12 0.79
C ARG A 437 -9.40 61.66 2.21
N VAL A 438 -10.71 61.58 2.48
CA VAL A 438 -11.24 60.85 3.66
C VAL A 438 -11.13 59.35 3.39
N LEU A 439 -10.65 58.56 4.37
CA LEU A 439 -10.50 57.11 4.22
C LEU A 439 -11.87 56.42 4.21
N THR A 440 -12.45 56.28 3.02
CA THR A 440 -13.68 55.51 2.81
C THR A 440 -13.42 54.01 3.01
N HIS A 441 -14.47 53.24 3.30
CA HIS A 441 -14.37 51.79 3.44
C HIS A 441 -13.81 51.14 2.17
N ARG A 442 -14.26 51.60 0.99
CA ARG A 442 -13.78 51.12 -0.31
C ARG A 442 -12.28 51.39 -0.51
N ARG A 443 -11.79 52.60 -0.21
CA ARG A 443 -10.35 52.91 -0.34
C ARG A 443 -9.50 52.12 0.66
N ARG A 444 -10.02 51.85 1.86
CA ARG A 444 -9.34 50.99 2.84
C ARG A 444 -9.16 49.57 2.31
N LEU A 445 -10.20 49.00 1.68
CA LEU A 445 -10.12 47.68 1.06
C LEU A 445 -9.12 47.65 -0.11
N GLU A 446 -9.10 48.69 -0.95
CA GLU A 446 -8.08 48.82 -2.02
C GLU A 446 -6.66 48.82 -1.45
N LEU A 447 -6.40 49.58 -0.39
CA LEU A 447 -5.10 49.59 0.29
C LEU A 447 -4.74 48.24 0.90
N HIS A 448 -5.70 47.54 1.52
CA HIS A 448 -5.46 46.17 1.99
C HIS A 448 -5.12 45.22 0.84
N VAL A 449 -5.76 45.36 -0.32
CA VAL A 449 -5.48 44.55 -1.51
C VAL A 449 -4.10 44.88 -2.08
N GLU A 450 -3.69 46.15 -2.12
CA GLU A 450 -2.33 46.58 -2.50
C GLU A 450 -1.29 45.91 -1.58
N ASP A 451 -1.56 45.86 -0.27
CA ASP A 451 -0.66 45.26 0.73
C ASP A 451 -0.61 43.75 0.63
N LEU A 452 -1.75 43.09 0.41
CA LEU A 452 -1.82 41.65 0.18
C LEU A 452 -1.09 41.24 -1.11
N LYS A 453 -1.17 42.06 -2.17
CA LYS A 453 -0.39 41.85 -3.40
C LYS A 453 1.10 41.95 -3.11
N SER A 454 1.53 42.94 -2.32
CA SER A 454 2.91 43.03 -1.85
C SER A 454 3.33 41.78 -1.06
N LEU A 455 2.47 41.32 -0.15
CA LEU A 455 2.69 40.11 0.66
C LEU A 455 2.88 38.85 -0.19
N SER A 456 2.19 38.75 -1.33
CA SER A 456 2.32 37.63 -2.29
C SER A 456 3.72 37.49 -2.91
N HIS A 457 4.51 38.57 -2.90
CA HIS A 457 5.91 38.55 -3.35
C HIS A 457 6.85 38.01 -2.25
N THR A 458 6.49 38.18 -0.98
CA THR A 458 7.24 37.68 0.18
C THR A 458 6.99 36.19 0.41
N PHE A 459 5.72 35.76 0.30
CA PHE A 459 5.30 34.37 0.47
C PHE A 459 5.11 33.69 -0.89
N ASN A 460 6.11 32.90 -1.30
CA ASN A 460 6.24 32.39 -2.66
C ASN A 460 5.77 30.94 -2.86
N HIS A 461 5.35 30.25 -1.81
CA HIS A 461 4.85 28.88 -1.96
C HIS A 461 3.45 28.88 -2.60
N VAL A 462 3.15 27.93 -3.49
CA VAL A 462 1.87 27.86 -4.21
C VAL A 462 0.66 27.86 -3.26
N ALA A 463 0.73 27.11 -2.16
CA ALA A 463 -0.33 27.07 -1.14
C ALA A 463 -0.60 28.42 -0.48
N GLU A 464 0.46 29.20 -0.22
CA GLU A 464 0.39 30.53 0.38
C GLU A 464 -0.20 31.53 -0.63
N GLN A 465 0.26 31.47 -1.87
CA GLN A 465 -0.26 32.31 -2.96
C GLN A 465 -1.73 32.02 -3.25
N ILE A 466 -2.16 30.76 -3.25
CA ILE A 466 -3.58 30.39 -3.39
C ILE A 466 -4.42 31.06 -2.31
N LEU A 467 -3.95 31.03 -1.05
CA LEU A 467 -4.68 31.63 0.07
C LEU A 467 -4.74 33.16 -0.06
N ILE A 468 -3.62 33.82 -0.37
CA ILE A 468 -3.56 35.28 -0.56
C ILE A 468 -4.46 35.72 -1.72
N ASP A 469 -4.34 35.07 -2.88
CA ASP A 469 -5.12 35.42 -4.07
C ASP A 469 -6.62 35.16 -3.86
N TRP A 470 -6.97 34.12 -3.11
CA TRP A 470 -8.36 33.87 -2.73
C TRP A 470 -8.90 35.00 -1.85
N ILE A 471 -8.13 35.46 -0.86
CA ILE A 471 -8.52 36.59 -0.01
C ILE A 471 -8.65 37.87 -0.83
N ILE A 472 -7.71 38.15 -1.74
CA ILE A 472 -7.80 39.29 -2.65
C ILE A 472 -9.10 39.22 -3.46
N SER A 473 -9.46 38.04 -3.97
CA SER A 473 -10.71 37.83 -4.73
C SER A 473 -11.96 38.13 -3.89
N LEU A 474 -11.94 37.80 -2.60
CA LEU A 474 -13.03 38.07 -1.65
C LEU A 474 -13.17 39.56 -1.33
N LEU A 475 -12.06 40.32 -1.35
CA LEU A 475 -12.03 41.76 -1.04
C LEU A 475 -12.17 42.67 -2.27
N SER A 476 -11.96 42.14 -3.49
CA SER A 476 -11.92 42.91 -4.75
C SER A 476 -13.09 42.66 -5.70
N GLY A 477 -14.00 41.74 -5.38
CA GLY A 477 -15.15 41.41 -6.25
C GLY A 477 -16.28 42.47 -6.23
N ASP A 478 -17.31 42.27 -7.07
CA ASP A 478 -18.48 43.19 -7.19
C ASP A 478 -19.22 43.41 -5.86
N ARG A 479 -19.12 42.44 -4.95
CA ARG A 479 -19.65 42.49 -3.58
C ARG A 479 -18.55 42.08 -2.61
N PRO A 480 -17.65 42.99 -2.22
CA PRO A 480 -16.53 42.66 -1.34
C PRO A 480 -17.05 42.32 0.06
N ILE A 481 -16.47 41.31 0.69
CA ILE A 481 -16.85 40.92 2.05
C ILE A 481 -16.05 41.69 3.09
N GLN A 482 -16.56 41.75 4.32
CA GLN A 482 -15.87 42.39 5.43
C GLN A 482 -14.61 41.60 5.83
N THR A 483 -13.55 42.31 6.24
CA THR A 483 -12.29 41.70 6.74
C THR A 483 -12.54 40.79 7.95
N SER A 484 -13.49 41.14 8.83
CA SER A 484 -13.94 40.30 9.95
C SER A 484 -14.47 38.93 9.51
N SER A 485 -15.07 38.84 8.30
CA SER A 485 -15.53 37.56 7.73
C SER A 485 -14.37 36.75 7.17
N VAL A 486 -13.37 37.42 6.58
CA VAL A 486 -12.13 36.77 6.13
C VAL A 486 -11.35 36.20 7.33
N GLU A 487 -11.24 36.96 8.43
CA GLU A 487 -10.61 36.49 9.67
C GLU A 487 -11.28 35.22 10.21
N LYS A 488 -12.62 35.14 10.14
CA LYS A 488 -13.36 33.91 10.49
C LYS A 488 -13.02 32.73 9.58
N TYR A 489 -12.90 32.94 8.27
CA TYR A 489 -12.47 31.88 7.34
C TYR A 489 -11.05 31.42 7.63
N LEU A 490 -10.12 32.34 7.85
CA LEU A 490 -8.72 32.04 8.19
C LEU A 490 -8.61 31.26 9.51
N SER A 491 -9.38 31.64 10.52
CA SER A 491 -9.43 30.92 11.79
C SER A 491 -10.03 29.52 11.64
N ALA A 492 -11.02 29.36 10.75
CA ALA A 492 -11.69 28.08 10.54
C ALA A 492 -10.86 27.06 9.75
N MET A 493 -10.06 27.49 8.77
CA MET A 493 -9.32 26.56 7.89
C MET A 493 -7.91 26.97 7.49
N GLY A 494 -7.53 28.24 7.63
CA GLY A 494 -6.29 28.77 7.06
C GLY A 494 -5.04 28.09 7.62
N TYR A 495 -4.95 27.92 8.94
CA TYR A 495 -3.81 27.27 9.58
C TYR A 495 -3.67 25.81 9.13
N ASP A 496 -4.79 25.08 9.06
CA ASP A 496 -4.78 23.69 8.62
C ASP A 496 -4.40 23.57 7.14
N TRP A 497 -4.97 24.40 6.27
CA TRP A 497 -4.61 24.43 4.85
C TRP A 497 -3.10 24.57 4.69
N LEU A 498 -2.49 25.59 5.31
CA LEU A 498 -1.06 25.83 5.19
C LEU A 498 -0.23 24.71 5.81
N TRP A 499 -0.63 24.19 6.97
CA TRP A 499 0.04 23.08 7.63
C TRP A 499 0.15 21.83 6.73
N TYR A 500 -0.94 21.48 6.03
CA TYR A 500 -0.99 20.27 5.21
C TYR A 500 -0.52 20.45 3.77
N THR A 501 -0.35 21.69 3.27
CA THR A 501 -0.03 21.94 1.86
C THR A 501 1.29 22.69 1.63
N VAL A 502 1.86 23.36 2.63
CA VAL A 502 3.15 24.03 2.49
C VAL A 502 4.28 22.99 2.38
N GLY A 503 5.05 23.08 1.30
CA GLY A 503 6.08 22.11 0.92
C GLY A 503 5.60 21.00 -0.03
N GLU A 504 4.32 21.00 -0.41
CA GLU A 504 3.73 20.02 -1.33
C GLU A 504 3.56 20.62 -2.74
N ASP A 505 3.67 19.75 -3.76
CA ASP A 505 3.50 20.13 -5.16
C ASP A 505 2.03 19.99 -5.61
N LEU A 506 1.24 21.02 -5.32
CA LEU A 506 -0.22 21.02 -5.50
C LEU A 506 -0.66 20.95 -6.98
N PHE A 507 0.16 21.41 -7.93
CA PHE A 507 -0.15 21.33 -9.36
C PHE A 507 -0.24 19.89 -9.86
N ASN A 508 0.47 19.00 -9.18
CA ASN A 508 0.61 17.61 -9.52
C ASN A 508 -0.27 16.70 -8.64
N TRP A 509 -1.04 17.26 -7.73
CA TRP A 509 -1.99 16.48 -6.96
C TRP A 509 -3.18 16.05 -7.82
N THR A 510 -3.56 14.79 -7.68
CA THR A 510 -4.82 14.29 -8.24
C THR A 510 -5.99 14.68 -7.33
N SER A 511 -7.22 14.53 -7.83
CA SER A 511 -8.45 14.66 -7.03
C SER A 511 -8.32 13.90 -5.71
N ASP A 512 -7.91 12.63 -5.77
CA ASP A 512 -7.74 11.77 -4.59
C ASP A 512 -6.70 12.29 -3.58
N ASP A 513 -5.62 12.94 -4.06
CA ASP A 513 -4.59 13.49 -3.18
C ASP A 513 -5.14 14.68 -2.37
N PHE A 514 -5.92 15.55 -3.03
CA PHE A 514 -6.64 16.64 -2.37
C PHE A 514 -7.74 16.11 -1.44
N GLU A 515 -8.59 15.20 -1.90
CA GLU A 515 -9.65 14.60 -1.09
C GLU A 515 -9.06 13.95 0.16
N SER A 516 -8.00 13.15 0.01
CA SER A 516 -7.31 12.53 1.13
C SER A 516 -6.70 13.54 2.10
N MET A 517 -6.22 14.69 1.61
CA MET A 517 -5.71 15.80 2.43
C MET A 517 -6.84 16.48 3.22
N TYR A 518 -7.96 16.80 2.57
CA TYR A 518 -9.11 17.41 3.23
C TYR A 518 -9.69 16.50 4.31
N GLU A 519 -9.78 15.20 4.07
CA GLU A 519 -10.14 14.23 5.11
C GLU A 519 -9.24 14.33 6.34
N LYS A 520 -7.93 14.63 6.18
CA LYS A 520 -7.02 14.82 7.33
C LYS A 520 -7.39 16.04 8.15
N ILE A 521 -7.64 17.16 7.47
CA ILE A 521 -8.01 18.40 8.15
C ILE A 521 -9.31 18.19 8.93
N ILE A 522 -10.30 17.57 8.28
CA ILE A 522 -11.62 17.34 8.86
C ILE A 522 -11.55 16.33 10.03
N ASP A 523 -10.87 15.20 9.86
CA ASP A 523 -10.70 14.21 10.92
C ASP A 523 -9.99 14.81 12.13
N PHE A 524 -8.92 15.59 11.90
CA PHE A 524 -8.19 16.25 12.98
C PHE A 524 -9.10 17.19 13.78
N LYS A 525 -9.89 18.01 13.09
CA LYS A 525 -10.86 18.91 13.75
C LYS A 525 -11.91 18.14 14.56
N LYS A 526 -12.47 17.07 14.00
CA LYS A 526 -13.52 16.27 14.66
C LYS A 526 -13.01 15.53 15.88
N SER A 527 -11.82 14.93 15.77
CA SER A 527 -11.34 13.95 16.75
C SER A 527 -10.36 14.52 17.78
N LYS A 528 -9.56 15.53 17.42
CA LYS A 528 -8.54 16.11 18.30
C LYS A 528 -8.97 17.45 18.89
N LEU A 529 -9.73 18.22 18.14
CA LEU A 529 -10.27 19.51 18.61
C LEU A 529 -11.72 19.41 19.09
N GLU A 530 -12.33 18.21 19.02
CA GLU A 530 -13.72 17.95 19.43
C GLU A 530 -14.73 18.94 18.82
N ASN A 531 -14.43 19.47 17.64
CA ASN A 531 -15.30 20.44 16.99
C ASN A 531 -16.63 19.81 16.61
N ILE A 532 -17.71 20.41 17.10
CA ILE A 532 -19.09 19.98 16.86
C ILE A 532 -19.55 20.39 15.45
N ASP A 533 -19.15 21.58 14.97
CA ASP A 533 -19.48 22.08 13.63
C ASP A 533 -18.32 21.88 12.64
N ILE A 534 -18.30 20.71 12.01
CA ILE A 534 -17.35 20.37 10.94
C ILE A 534 -17.80 20.91 9.57
N GLY A 535 -19.08 21.23 9.41
CA GLY A 535 -19.63 21.69 8.14
C GLY A 535 -19.09 23.06 7.73
N TYR A 536 -18.96 23.99 8.67
CA TYR A 536 -18.40 25.32 8.40
C TYR A 536 -16.95 25.30 7.87
N PRO A 537 -15.97 24.67 8.54
CA PRO A 537 -14.59 24.60 8.04
C PRO A 537 -14.48 23.83 6.72
N ALA A 538 -15.26 22.75 6.53
CA ALA A 538 -15.31 22.02 5.26
C ALA A 538 -15.80 22.91 4.11
N ASN A 539 -16.85 23.71 4.32
CA ASN A 539 -17.35 24.66 3.33
C ASN A 539 -16.31 25.74 2.98
N CYS A 540 -15.56 26.23 3.96
CA CYS A 540 -14.50 27.20 3.72
C CYS A 540 -13.37 26.60 2.86
N LEU A 541 -12.94 25.38 3.17
CA LEU A 541 -11.94 24.65 2.37
C LEU A 541 -12.43 24.39 0.94
N GLN A 542 -13.69 24.00 0.76
CA GLN A 542 -14.25 23.75 -0.58
C GLN A 542 -14.29 25.05 -1.40
N ARG A 543 -14.60 26.19 -0.78
CA ARG A 543 -14.59 27.50 -1.46
C ARG A 543 -13.18 27.90 -1.88
N LEU A 544 -12.18 27.71 -1.03
CA LEU A 544 -10.77 27.92 -1.36
C LEU A 544 -10.34 27.00 -2.53
N HIS A 545 -10.69 25.71 -2.45
CA HIS A 545 -10.38 24.73 -3.49
C HIS A 545 -11.01 25.10 -4.83
N ASN A 546 -12.31 25.42 -4.84
CA ASN A 546 -13.04 25.80 -6.05
C ASN A 546 -12.43 27.05 -6.69
N PHE A 547 -11.96 28.01 -5.88
CA PHE A 547 -11.23 29.16 -6.39
C PHE A 547 -9.92 28.73 -7.07
N ALA A 548 -9.09 27.92 -6.41
CA ALA A 548 -7.83 27.48 -6.97
C ALA A 548 -8.01 26.60 -8.23
N HIS A 549 -9.04 25.77 -8.28
CA HIS A 549 -9.36 24.94 -9.45
C HIS A 549 -9.78 25.79 -10.66
N LYS A 550 -10.60 26.83 -10.44
CA LYS A 550 -11.13 27.69 -11.51
C LYS A 550 -10.20 28.83 -11.93
N ASN A 551 -9.19 29.14 -11.13
CA ASN A 551 -8.28 30.23 -11.40
C ASN A 551 -7.20 29.77 -12.40
N ASP A 552 -7.11 30.46 -13.54
CA ASP A 552 -6.17 30.16 -14.64
C ASP A 552 -4.69 30.11 -14.22
N LYS A 553 -4.34 30.79 -13.12
CA LYS A 553 -2.98 30.74 -12.55
C LYS A 553 -2.65 29.39 -11.93
N TYR A 554 -3.65 28.68 -11.38
CA TYR A 554 -3.45 27.50 -10.55
C TYR A 554 -3.92 26.22 -11.20
N LEU A 555 -5.15 26.18 -11.72
CA LEU A 555 -5.75 25.04 -12.44
C LEU A 555 -5.49 23.68 -11.75
N ILE A 556 -5.58 23.63 -10.42
CA ILE A 556 -5.39 22.39 -9.66
C ILE A 556 -6.51 21.38 -9.96
N ALA A 557 -6.27 20.09 -9.75
CA ALA A 557 -7.27 19.05 -9.98
C ALA A 557 -8.55 19.29 -9.17
N GLU A 558 -9.72 19.04 -9.78
CA GLU A 558 -11.00 19.13 -9.09
C GLU A 558 -11.08 18.11 -7.95
N ALA A 559 -11.46 18.56 -6.77
CA ALA A 559 -11.68 17.72 -5.60
C ALA A 559 -12.93 18.14 -4.83
N ASN A 560 -13.57 17.14 -4.20
CA ASN A 560 -14.76 17.36 -3.41
C ASN A 560 -14.49 17.06 -1.94
N ILE A 561 -14.95 17.95 -1.06
CA ILE A 561 -14.94 17.76 0.39
C ILE A 561 -16.34 17.27 0.77
N PRO A 562 -16.50 15.97 1.09
CA PRO A 562 -17.82 15.39 1.31
C PRO A 562 -18.60 16.11 2.41
N GLU A 563 -17.91 16.53 3.49
CA GLU A 563 -18.48 17.25 4.63
C GLU A 563 -18.86 18.71 4.32
N ALA A 564 -18.43 19.27 3.19
CA ALA A 564 -18.85 20.59 2.73
C ALA A 564 -20.23 20.55 2.06
N LYS A 565 -20.60 19.41 1.46
CA LYS A 565 -21.88 19.24 0.78
C LYS A 565 -22.94 18.84 1.80
N ARG A 566 -24.11 19.49 1.76
CA ARG A 566 -25.30 19.02 2.49
C ARG A 566 -25.66 17.57 2.10
N LYS A 567 -25.43 17.20 0.82
CA LYS A 567 -25.59 15.86 0.27
C LYS A 567 -24.23 15.18 -0.01
N ARG A 568 -23.85 14.23 0.81
CA ARG A 568 -22.56 13.51 0.76
C ARG A 568 -22.60 12.32 -0.18
N LYS A 569 -21.76 12.34 -1.22
CA LYS A 569 -21.54 11.18 -2.12
C LYS A 569 -20.23 10.47 -1.72
N VAL A 570 -20.32 9.20 -1.38
CA VAL A 570 -19.18 8.31 -1.12
C VAL A 570 -18.74 7.68 -2.43
N ARG A 571 -17.44 7.74 -2.73
CA ARG A 571 -16.85 6.96 -3.82
C ARG A 571 -16.76 5.51 -3.36
N VAL A 572 -17.36 4.61 -4.12
CA VAL A 572 -17.32 3.18 -3.87
C VAL A 572 -16.51 2.53 -4.97
N GLU A 573 -15.38 1.92 -4.60
CA GLU A 573 -14.52 1.18 -5.51
C GLU A 573 -14.11 -0.14 -4.84
N TRP A 574 -14.17 -1.23 -5.60
CA TRP A 574 -13.70 -2.53 -5.15
C TRP A 574 -13.04 -3.26 -6.33
N ILE A 575 -11.85 -3.77 -6.12
CA ILE A 575 -11.04 -4.46 -7.13
C ILE A 575 -11.15 -5.96 -6.86
N SER A 576 -11.72 -6.72 -7.79
CA SER A 576 -11.90 -8.15 -7.60
C SER A 576 -10.57 -8.91 -7.60
N PRO A 577 -10.47 -10.07 -6.92
CA PRO A 577 -9.31 -10.94 -7.01
C PRO A 577 -8.91 -11.27 -8.46
N ASN A 578 -9.92 -11.51 -9.32
CA ASN A 578 -9.73 -11.76 -10.75
C ASN A 578 -9.15 -10.55 -11.50
N TYR A 579 -9.65 -9.34 -11.25
CA TYR A 579 -9.08 -8.12 -11.81
C TYR A 579 -7.64 -7.91 -11.34
N PHE A 580 -7.36 -8.16 -10.06
CA PHE A 580 -6.02 -8.02 -9.50
C PHE A 580 -5.03 -9.01 -10.10
N GLN A 581 -5.43 -10.28 -10.26
CA GLN A 581 -4.64 -11.29 -10.97
C GLN A 581 -4.36 -10.87 -12.42
N ALA A 582 -5.36 -10.35 -13.13
CA ALA A 582 -5.18 -9.88 -14.50
C ALA A 582 -4.20 -8.69 -14.59
N ILE A 583 -4.25 -7.76 -13.63
CA ILE A 583 -3.27 -6.66 -13.49
C ILE A 583 -1.86 -7.23 -13.32
N VAL A 584 -1.66 -8.18 -12.40
CA VAL A 584 -0.35 -8.79 -12.14
C VAL A 584 0.17 -9.54 -13.37
N GLN A 585 -0.69 -10.30 -14.05
CA GLN A 585 -0.34 -11.03 -15.27
C GLN A 585 0.07 -10.08 -16.40
N GLN A 586 -0.64 -8.95 -16.57
CA GLN A 586 -0.30 -7.95 -17.59
C GLN A 586 1.04 -7.26 -17.29
N ILE A 587 1.35 -7.03 -16.00
CA ILE A 587 2.67 -6.52 -15.57
C ILE A 587 3.76 -7.54 -15.91
N ARG A 588 3.58 -8.81 -15.49
CA ARG A 588 4.53 -9.91 -15.78
C ARG A 588 4.85 -10.03 -17.26
N LYS A 589 3.82 -9.93 -18.10
CA LYS A 589 3.92 -10.14 -19.55
C LYS A 589 4.70 -9.03 -20.27
N ASN A 590 4.58 -7.78 -19.82
CA ASN A 590 4.97 -6.62 -20.61
C ASN A 590 6.02 -5.70 -19.95
N ILE A 591 6.32 -5.92 -18.67
CA ILE A 591 7.34 -5.14 -17.95
C ILE A 591 8.62 -5.97 -17.85
N ASP A 592 9.76 -5.28 -17.97
CA ASP A 592 11.08 -5.86 -17.74
C ASP A 592 11.13 -6.59 -16.38
N PRO A 593 11.64 -7.84 -16.31
CA PRO A 593 11.65 -8.63 -15.09
C PRO A 593 12.23 -7.90 -13.86
N LEU A 594 13.21 -7.01 -14.06
CA LEU A 594 13.84 -6.24 -12.98
C LEU A 594 12.89 -5.23 -12.32
N ASP A 595 11.90 -4.71 -13.05
CA ASP A 595 10.91 -3.75 -12.55
C ASP A 595 9.54 -4.40 -12.31
N ALA A 596 9.25 -5.54 -12.97
CA ALA A 596 8.00 -6.25 -12.86
C ALA A 596 7.75 -6.71 -11.41
N ASP A 597 8.73 -7.38 -10.78
CA ASP A 597 8.61 -7.83 -9.39
C ASP A 597 8.33 -6.67 -8.43
N MET A 598 9.02 -5.55 -8.64
CA MET A 598 8.86 -4.35 -7.83
C MET A 598 7.45 -3.78 -7.93
N LEU A 599 6.89 -3.68 -9.14
CA LEU A 599 5.54 -3.16 -9.37
C LEU A 599 4.47 -4.13 -8.88
N ILE A 600 4.64 -5.44 -9.10
CA ILE A 600 3.75 -6.47 -8.57
C ILE A 600 3.72 -6.37 -7.04
N LEU A 601 4.87 -6.25 -6.39
CA LEU A 601 4.94 -6.10 -4.95
C LEU A 601 4.25 -4.82 -4.45
N LEU A 602 4.39 -3.71 -5.19
CA LEU A 602 3.75 -2.44 -4.85
C LEU A 602 2.22 -2.57 -4.85
N TYR A 603 1.65 -3.12 -5.93
CA TYR A 603 0.20 -3.31 -6.03
C TYR A 603 -0.32 -4.41 -5.11
N LEU A 604 0.46 -5.47 -4.88
CA LEU A 604 0.14 -6.52 -3.90
C LEU A 604 0.02 -5.94 -2.49
N LEU A 605 1.00 -5.12 -2.07
CA LEU A 605 0.93 -4.47 -0.77
C LEU A 605 -0.20 -3.45 -0.71
N ALA A 606 -0.52 -2.74 -1.79
CA ALA A 606 -1.71 -1.88 -1.84
C ALA A 606 -3.00 -2.70 -1.63
N MET A 607 -3.16 -3.80 -2.37
CA MET A 607 -4.32 -4.70 -2.34
C MET A 607 -4.53 -5.36 -0.97
N ARG A 608 -3.45 -5.83 -0.34
CA ARG A 608 -3.53 -6.62 0.91
C ARG A 608 -3.44 -5.79 2.19
N THR A 609 -2.83 -4.60 2.15
CA THR A 609 -2.62 -3.79 3.36
C THR A 609 -3.46 -2.52 3.43
N GLY A 610 -3.95 -2.02 2.29
CA GLY A 610 -4.65 -0.74 2.21
C GLY A 610 -3.78 0.47 2.59
N ALA A 611 -2.45 0.31 2.62
CA ALA A 611 -1.55 1.42 2.85
C ALA A 611 -1.70 2.48 1.75
N ARG A 612 -1.62 3.76 2.14
CA ARG A 612 -1.77 4.87 1.19
C ARG A 612 -0.63 4.83 0.16
N LYS A 613 -0.88 5.35 -1.04
CA LYS A 613 0.13 5.48 -2.12
C LYS A 613 1.48 6.00 -1.62
N MET A 614 1.47 7.14 -0.92
CA MET A 614 2.69 7.74 -0.36
C MET A 614 3.26 6.97 0.83
N GLU A 615 2.42 6.19 1.54
CA GLU A 615 2.90 5.27 2.55
C GLU A 615 3.73 4.15 1.94
N LEU A 616 3.28 3.59 0.82
CA LEU A 616 3.96 2.52 0.10
C LEU A 616 5.23 3.02 -0.59
N VAL A 617 5.11 4.03 -1.45
CA VAL A 617 6.24 4.56 -2.24
C VAL A 617 7.39 5.06 -1.35
N GLY A 618 7.08 5.55 -0.15
CA GLY A 618 8.06 5.99 0.85
C GLY A 618 8.64 4.91 1.77
N LEU A 619 8.33 3.62 1.55
CA LEU A 619 8.81 2.51 2.39
C LEU A 619 10.32 2.26 2.23
N ARG A 620 10.99 2.04 3.35
CA ARG A 620 12.42 1.70 3.41
C ARG A 620 12.64 0.26 3.86
N TYR A 621 13.80 -0.30 3.56
CA TYR A 621 14.19 -1.61 4.10
C TYR A 621 14.23 -1.63 5.64
N SER A 622 14.54 -0.50 6.29
CA SER A 622 14.50 -0.33 7.75
C SER A 622 13.09 -0.31 8.35
N ASP A 623 12.05 -0.21 7.52
CA ASP A 623 10.66 -0.25 7.95
C ASP A 623 10.10 -1.69 7.95
N ILE A 624 10.90 -2.69 7.56
CA ILE A 624 10.53 -4.11 7.62
C ILE A 624 11.12 -4.75 8.89
N GLU A 625 10.25 -5.13 9.82
CA GLU A 625 10.60 -5.90 11.03
C GLU A 625 10.47 -7.40 10.77
N ASN A 626 11.19 -8.23 11.53
CA ASN A 626 10.99 -9.69 11.61
C ASN A 626 11.08 -10.45 10.28
N LEU A 627 11.82 -9.92 9.31
CA LEU A 627 12.03 -10.58 8.02
C LEU A 627 12.74 -11.93 8.16
N ASP A 628 13.77 -12.01 9.02
CA ASP A 628 14.59 -13.22 9.18
C ASP A 628 13.90 -14.30 10.04
N SER A 629 12.83 -13.98 10.77
CA SER A 629 12.03 -14.95 11.52
C SER A 629 10.88 -15.55 10.69
N GLY A 630 10.74 -15.16 9.42
CA GLY A 630 9.61 -15.57 8.57
C GLY A 630 8.28 -14.93 8.95
N LYS A 631 8.27 -13.97 9.90
CA LYS A 631 7.06 -13.25 10.33
C LYS A 631 7.16 -11.75 10.04
N PRO A 632 7.35 -11.33 8.77
CA PRO A 632 7.61 -9.93 8.45
C PRO A 632 6.43 -9.02 8.81
N CYS A 633 6.77 -7.82 9.29
CA CYS A 633 5.83 -6.74 9.55
C CYS A 633 6.33 -5.45 8.87
N ILE A 634 5.42 -4.68 8.27
CA ILE A 634 5.71 -3.31 7.83
C ILE A 634 5.40 -2.34 8.97
N ILE A 635 6.35 -1.45 9.29
CA ILE A 635 6.09 -0.27 10.12
C ILE A 635 5.78 0.94 9.23
N ILE A 636 4.56 1.45 9.31
CA ILE A 636 4.22 2.75 8.76
C ILE A 636 4.56 3.81 9.81
N ARG A 637 5.58 4.63 9.54
CA ARG A 637 6.08 5.72 10.40
C ARG A 637 6.59 6.91 9.57
N PRO A 638 6.66 8.13 10.12
CA PRO A 638 7.25 9.26 9.42
C PRO A 638 8.72 9.00 9.09
N ASN A 639 9.18 9.48 7.94
CA ASN A 639 10.58 9.42 7.54
C ASN A 639 10.90 10.59 6.58
N ASN A 640 12.18 10.84 6.25
CA ASN A 640 12.60 11.95 5.37
C ASN A 640 11.95 11.97 3.96
N HIS A 641 11.29 10.89 3.53
CA HIS A 641 10.60 10.78 2.25
C HIS A 641 9.07 10.71 2.41
N ARG A 642 8.57 10.59 3.63
CA ARG A 642 7.16 10.33 3.94
C ARG A 642 6.75 11.03 5.22
N ARG A 643 5.80 11.97 5.11
CA ARG A 643 5.02 12.46 6.26
C ARG A 643 3.80 11.54 6.48
N LEU A 644 3.37 11.39 7.73
CA LEU A 644 2.13 10.68 8.05
C LEU A 644 0.95 11.64 8.22
N LYS A 645 -0.27 11.11 8.06
CA LYS A 645 -1.53 11.87 8.24
C LYS A 645 -1.65 12.48 9.65
N THR A 646 -1.21 11.76 10.68
CA THR A 646 -1.14 12.19 12.09
C THR A 646 -0.09 11.33 12.84
N GLU A 647 0.36 11.73 14.04
CA GLU A 647 1.25 10.88 14.87
C GLU A 647 0.61 9.52 15.22
N VAL A 648 -0.72 9.50 15.39
CA VAL A 648 -1.55 8.30 15.60
C VAL A 648 -1.63 7.37 14.37
N SER A 649 -1.14 7.82 13.20
CA SER A 649 -1.09 6.99 11.99
C SER A 649 0.08 6.01 11.97
N THR A 650 0.97 6.08 12.97
CA THR A 650 2.06 5.12 13.12
C THR A 650 1.48 3.76 13.46
N ARG A 651 1.66 2.77 12.58
CA ARG A 651 1.04 1.46 12.73
C ARG A 651 1.90 0.34 12.18
N ARG A 652 1.62 -0.87 12.65
CA ARG A 652 2.22 -2.10 12.16
C ARG A 652 1.23 -2.87 11.29
N LEU A 653 1.73 -3.38 10.16
CA LEU A 653 0.98 -4.22 9.25
C LEU A 653 1.64 -5.62 9.25
N PRO A 654 1.02 -6.63 9.87
CA PRO A 654 1.59 -7.97 9.99
C PRO A 654 1.45 -8.73 8.66
N LEU A 655 2.44 -8.62 7.79
CA LEU A 655 2.37 -9.24 6.45
C LEU A 655 2.27 -10.76 6.52
N TYR A 656 2.91 -11.39 7.51
CA TYR A 656 2.80 -12.83 7.74
C TYR A 656 1.36 -13.31 8.00
N ALA A 657 0.49 -12.41 8.47
CA ALA A 657 -0.93 -12.68 8.62
C ALA A 657 -1.66 -12.29 7.33
N LEU A 658 -1.45 -11.06 6.83
CA LEU A 658 -2.26 -10.46 5.76
C LEU A 658 -2.02 -11.02 4.35
N LEU A 659 -0.88 -11.69 4.13
CA LEU A 659 -0.54 -12.31 2.85
C LEU A 659 -0.86 -13.80 2.87
N SER A 660 -1.26 -14.33 1.73
CA SER A 660 -1.25 -15.76 1.47
C SER A 660 0.18 -16.32 1.43
N GLU A 661 0.35 -17.64 1.41
CA GLU A 661 1.68 -18.25 1.50
C GLU A 661 2.57 -17.90 0.28
N ALA A 662 2.03 -17.99 -0.94
CA ALA A 662 2.78 -17.64 -2.15
C ALA A 662 3.13 -16.13 -2.18
N GLU A 663 2.18 -15.27 -1.78
CA GLU A 663 2.39 -13.83 -1.69
C GLU A 663 3.45 -13.46 -0.63
N LEU A 664 3.45 -14.16 0.51
CA LEU A 664 4.42 -13.96 1.58
C LEU A 664 5.82 -14.38 1.14
N ASN A 665 5.94 -15.54 0.48
CA ASN A 665 7.20 -16.03 -0.07
C ASN A 665 7.74 -15.05 -1.12
N PHE A 666 6.90 -14.61 -2.06
CA PHE A 666 7.25 -13.59 -3.05
C PHE A 666 7.75 -12.29 -2.41
N PHE A 667 7.06 -11.79 -1.37
CA PHE A 667 7.51 -10.62 -0.62
C PHE A 667 8.89 -10.85 0.02
N ILE A 668 9.08 -11.96 0.72
CA ILE A 668 10.33 -12.26 1.42
C ILE A 668 11.48 -12.37 0.41
N ASP A 669 11.27 -13.10 -0.69
CA ASP A 669 12.28 -13.29 -1.73
C ASP A 669 12.68 -11.98 -2.38
N TYR A 670 11.70 -11.15 -2.77
CA TYR A 670 12.00 -9.84 -3.33
C TYR A 670 12.79 -8.95 -2.36
N ILE A 671 12.34 -8.85 -1.10
CA ILE A 671 12.99 -7.98 -0.11
C ILE A 671 14.40 -8.48 0.21
N GLN A 672 14.59 -9.79 0.34
CA GLN A 672 15.91 -10.36 0.61
C GLN A 672 16.86 -10.27 -0.59
N ALA A 673 16.33 -10.40 -1.81
CA ALA A 673 17.11 -10.24 -3.03
C ALA A 673 17.57 -8.79 -3.26
N ASN A 674 16.78 -7.81 -2.83
CA ASN A 674 17.04 -6.40 -3.14
C ASN A 674 17.53 -5.57 -1.94
N ARG A 675 17.53 -6.12 -0.70
CA ARG A 675 18.06 -5.43 0.48
C ARG A 675 19.59 -5.25 0.36
N GLY A 676 20.01 -4.01 0.14
CA GLY A 676 21.43 -3.63 0.23
C GLY A 676 21.90 -3.45 1.69
N ARG A 677 23.17 -3.09 1.87
CA ARG A 677 23.72 -2.73 3.21
C ARG A 677 23.07 -1.48 3.80
N ASN A 678 22.57 -0.57 2.96
CA ASN A 678 21.93 0.66 3.40
C ASN A 678 20.46 0.41 3.73
N LYS A 679 20.15 0.16 5.01
CA LYS A 679 18.77 -0.03 5.48
C LYS A 679 17.86 1.20 5.26
N GLN A 680 18.41 2.39 5.03
CA GLN A 680 17.62 3.60 4.77
C GLN A 680 17.18 3.73 3.31
N GLN A 681 17.63 2.84 2.43
CA GLN A 681 17.21 2.83 1.03
C GLN A 681 15.72 2.51 0.89
N LEU A 682 15.07 3.13 -0.09
CA LEU A 682 13.67 2.88 -0.45
C LEU A 682 13.51 1.50 -1.10
N ILE A 683 12.39 0.84 -0.83
CA ILE A 683 12.05 -0.48 -1.41
C ILE A 683 11.58 -0.33 -2.85
N PHE A 684 10.73 0.67 -3.12
CA PHE A 684 10.16 0.91 -4.44
C PHE A 684 10.97 1.95 -5.18
N THR A 685 11.91 1.45 -5.97
CA THR A 685 12.73 2.23 -6.88
C THR A 685 12.81 1.45 -8.18
N LEU A 686 12.74 2.13 -9.33
CA LEU A 686 13.02 1.47 -10.59
C LEU A 686 14.47 0.96 -10.59
N SER A 687 14.72 -0.18 -11.21
CA SER A 687 16.00 -0.91 -11.23
C SER A 687 17.22 -0.05 -11.59
N TYR A 688 17.01 1.03 -12.34
CA TYR A 688 18.03 1.96 -12.81
C TYR A 688 18.30 3.16 -11.88
N ASN A 689 17.58 3.29 -10.77
CA ASN A 689 17.65 4.43 -9.87
C ASN A 689 17.47 3.99 -8.41
N THR A 690 17.94 4.81 -7.47
CA THR A 690 17.72 4.62 -6.03
C THR A 690 16.75 5.66 -5.45
N GLN A 691 16.14 6.48 -6.31
CA GLN A 691 15.14 7.47 -5.91
C GLN A 691 13.76 6.85 -5.89
N SER A 692 12.92 7.45 -5.03
CA SER A 692 11.49 7.16 -4.94
C SER A 692 10.85 7.15 -6.32
N LEU A 693 9.88 6.24 -6.50
CA LEU A 693 8.92 6.38 -7.59
C LEU A 693 8.23 7.74 -7.49
N SER A 694 7.92 8.31 -8.65
CA SER A 694 7.00 9.42 -8.79
C SER A 694 5.65 9.05 -8.18
N GLN A 695 5.00 10.00 -7.48
CA GLN A 695 3.66 9.81 -6.92
C GLN A 695 2.58 9.56 -8.00
N HIS A 696 2.90 9.81 -9.27
CA HIS A 696 1.97 9.64 -10.40
C HIS A 696 2.06 8.25 -11.02
N LEU A 697 3.24 7.65 -11.02
CA LEU A 697 3.51 6.40 -11.72
C LEU A 697 2.52 5.30 -11.30
N PRO A 698 2.27 5.03 -10.00
CA PRO A 698 1.35 3.96 -9.61
C PRO A 698 -0.09 4.18 -10.09
N THR A 699 -0.56 5.44 -10.12
CA THR A 699 -1.93 5.76 -10.54
C THR A 699 -2.09 5.72 -12.05
N GLN A 700 -1.17 6.35 -12.80
CA GLN A 700 -1.26 6.38 -14.26
C GLN A 700 -1.02 5.00 -14.87
N PHE A 701 -0.09 4.23 -14.31
CA PHE A 701 0.18 2.88 -14.77
C PHE A 701 -1.02 1.95 -14.53
N LEU A 702 -1.67 2.04 -13.37
CA LEU A 702 -2.90 1.30 -13.09
C LEU A 702 -3.99 1.61 -14.12
N LYS A 703 -4.20 2.89 -14.43
CA LYS A 703 -5.19 3.30 -15.44
C LYS A 703 -4.89 2.67 -16.80
N GLN A 704 -3.64 2.72 -17.26
CA GLN A 704 -3.23 2.09 -18.52
C GLN A 704 -3.47 0.58 -18.52
N LEU A 705 -3.06 -0.12 -17.45
CA LEU A 705 -3.26 -1.55 -17.31
C LEU A 705 -4.75 -1.93 -17.38
N VAL A 706 -5.58 -1.26 -16.59
CA VAL A 706 -7.03 -1.56 -16.52
C VAL A 706 -7.71 -1.29 -17.87
N THR A 707 -7.37 -0.18 -18.53
CA THR A 707 -7.89 0.13 -19.88
C THR A 707 -7.47 -0.91 -20.92
N ASP A 708 -6.26 -1.47 -20.83
CA ASP A 708 -5.78 -2.47 -21.78
C ASP A 708 -6.37 -3.87 -21.55
N ILE A 709 -6.60 -4.28 -20.29
CA ILE A 709 -7.05 -5.64 -19.96
C ILE A 709 -8.57 -5.80 -19.93
N SER A 710 -9.30 -4.72 -19.64
CA SER A 710 -10.75 -4.78 -19.41
C SER A 710 -11.52 -4.82 -20.73
N LEU A 711 -12.49 -5.74 -20.83
CA LEU A 711 -13.45 -5.80 -21.95
C LEU A 711 -14.64 -4.84 -21.77
N ILE A 712 -14.76 -4.26 -20.58
CA ILE A 712 -15.81 -3.32 -20.21
C ILE A 712 -15.17 -1.99 -19.79
N GLU A 713 -15.91 -0.91 -19.97
CA GLU A 713 -15.43 0.43 -19.64
C GLU A 713 -15.40 0.61 -18.11
N LYS A 714 -14.27 0.25 -17.49
CA LYS A 714 -14.02 0.40 -16.06
C LYS A 714 -12.67 1.07 -15.86
N THR A 715 -12.61 1.97 -14.90
CA THR A 715 -11.35 2.57 -14.44
C THR A 715 -11.29 2.47 -12.93
N PHE A 716 -10.08 2.26 -12.40
CA PHE A 716 -9.82 2.23 -10.96
C PHE A 716 -8.84 3.34 -10.60
N ASN A 717 -9.05 3.95 -9.45
CA ASN A 717 -8.05 4.81 -8.85
C ASN A 717 -7.12 3.97 -7.97
N PHE A 718 -5.90 4.46 -7.73
CA PHE A 718 -4.98 3.78 -6.80
C PHE A 718 -5.57 3.70 -5.39
N HIS A 719 -6.43 4.66 -5.01
CA HIS A 719 -7.13 4.62 -3.73
C HIS A 719 -8.16 3.48 -3.63
N GLY A 720 -8.65 2.95 -4.76
CA GLY A 720 -9.56 1.79 -4.79
C GLY A 720 -8.97 0.54 -4.11
N PHE A 721 -7.65 0.37 -4.14
CA PHE A 721 -6.98 -0.70 -3.37
C PHE A 721 -7.19 -0.55 -1.86
N ARG A 722 -7.27 0.68 -1.34
CA ARG A 722 -7.53 0.92 0.08
C ARG A 722 -8.97 0.58 0.45
N HIS A 723 -9.96 0.97 -0.37
CA HIS A 723 -11.35 0.54 -0.17
C HIS A 723 -11.46 -0.98 -0.17
N THR A 724 -10.81 -1.62 -1.13
CA THR A 724 -10.76 -3.09 -1.27
C THR A 724 -10.16 -3.76 -0.03
N ALA A 725 -8.98 -3.33 0.41
CA ALA A 725 -8.30 -3.90 1.58
C ALA A 725 -9.11 -3.74 2.87
N ILE A 726 -9.71 -2.56 3.11
CA ILE A 726 -10.51 -2.30 4.32
C ILE A 726 -11.80 -3.12 4.31
N SER A 727 -12.46 -3.22 3.14
CA SER A 727 -13.59 -4.12 2.95
C SER A 727 -13.22 -5.58 3.22
N ASN A 728 -12.06 -6.04 2.73
CA ASN A 728 -11.56 -7.39 2.98
C ASN A 728 -11.23 -7.63 4.47
N PHE A 729 -10.61 -6.67 5.16
CA PHE A 729 -10.37 -6.78 6.61
C PHE A 729 -11.69 -6.91 7.39
N SER A 730 -12.69 -6.12 7.02
CA SER A 730 -14.03 -6.24 7.61
C SER A 730 -14.58 -7.63 7.39
N LEU A 731 -14.62 -8.10 6.14
CA LEU A 731 -15.17 -9.42 5.78
C LEU A 731 -14.49 -10.54 6.57
N ILE A 732 -13.16 -10.58 6.58
CA ILE A 732 -12.38 -11.63 7.25
C ILE A 732 -12.62 -11.64 8.78
N LEU A 733 -12.67 -10.46 9.41
CA LEU A 733 -12.76 -10.37 10.86
C LEU A 733 -14.19 -10.48 11.38
N THR A 734 -15.18 -9.95 10.65
CA THR A 734 -16.54 -9.74 11.15
C THR A 734 -17.60 -10.63 10.50
N SER A 735 -17.34 -11.21 9.33
CA SER A 735 -18.33 -11.96 8.56
C SER A 735 -18.13 -13.49 8.63
N ASP A 736 -19.07 -14.21 8.00
CA ASP A 736 -18.96 -15.65 7.81
C ASP A 736 -17.75 -16.03 6.95
N VAL A 737 -17.13 -17.18 7.26
CA VAL A 737 -15.91 -17.65 6.59
C VAL A 737 -16.14 -17.90 5.09
N SER A 738 -17.28 -18.50 4.73
CA SER A 738 -17.59 -18.78 3.32
C SER A 738 -17.87 -17.50 2.51
N LEU A 739 -18.52 -16.51 3.14
CA LEU A 739 -18.71 -15.19 2.53
C LEU A 739 -17.38 -14.46 2.34
N ALA A 740 -16.55 -14.43 3.38
CA ALA A 740 -15.23 -13.80 3.31
C ALA A 740 -14.36 -14.48 2.24
N SER A 741 -14.39 -15.81 2.16
CA SER A 741 -13.63 -16.56 1.16
C SER A 741 -14.08 -16.21 -0.27
N ALA A 742 -15.39 -16.25 -0.54
CA ALA A 742 -15.95 -15.98 -1.86
C ALA A 742 -15.64 -14.57 -2.38
N ILE A 743 -15.62 -13.55 -1.50
CA ILE A 743 -15.38 -12.17 -1.92
C ILE A 743 -13.88 -11.86 -1.98
N THR A 744 -13.10 -12.26 -0.97
CA THR A 744 -11.71 -11.79 -0.83
C THR A 744 -10.69 -12.56 -1.67
N GLY A 745 -11.07 -13.72 -2.21
CA GLY A 745 -10.19 -14.64 -2.93
C GLY A 745 -9.23 -15.44 -2.03
N PHE A 746 -9.35 -15.31 -0.71
CA PHE A 746 -8.67 -16.22 0.22
C PHE A 746 -9.47 -17.51 0.40
N SER A 747 -8.79 -18.64 0.56
CA SER A 747 -9.46 -19.88 0.98
C SER A 747 -10.01 -19.77 2.40
N GLU A 748 -10.98 -20.61 2.76
CA GLU A 748 -11.54 -20.62 4.13
C GLU A 748 -10.47 -20.83 5.21
N ASN A 749 -9.48 -21.71 4.95
CA ASN A 749 -8.36 -21.95 5.85
C ASN A 749 -7.49 -20.70 6.04
N GLU A 750 -7.27 -19.94 4.97
CA GLU A 750 -6.52 -18.68 5.05
C GLU A 750 -7.32 -17.62 5.81
N VAL A 751 -8.62 -17.50 5.57
CA VAL A 751 -9.50 -16.59 6.32
C VAL A 751 -9.42 -16.88 7.81
N ILE A 752 -9.50 -18.15 8.22
CA ILE A 752 -9.37 -18.58 9.61
C ILE A 752 -7.97 -18.24 10.15
N ARG A 753 -6.90 -18.58 9.41
CA ARG A 753 -5.51 -18.27 9.79
C ARG A 753 -5.30 -16.78 10.02
N ILE A 754 -5.78 -15.94 9.09
CA ILE A 754 -5.67 -14.48 9.17
C ILE A 754 -6.40 -13.97 10.42
N LYS A 755 -7.65 -14.44 10.61
CA LYS A 755 -8.48 -14.05 11.74
C LYS A 755 -7.83 -14.41 13.08
N ASP A 756 -7.30 -15.63 13.21
CA ASP A 756 -6.62 -16.09 14.42
C ASP A 756 -5.31 -15.36 14.67
N ALA A 757 -4.53 -15.09 13.61
CA ALA A 757 -3.28 -14.35 13.71
C ALA A 757 -3.50 -12.90 14.16
N LEU A 758 -4.59 -12.25 13.73
CA LEU A 758 -4.91 -10.87 14.08
C LEU A 758 -5.61 -10.74 15.44
N LEU A 759 -6.52 -11.66 15.80
CA LEU A 759 -7.32 -11.58 17.02
C LEU A 759 -6.76 -12.39 18.21
N ARG A 760 -5.73 -13.22 17.98
CA ARG A 760 -5.02 -14.02 19.02
C ARG A 760 -5.98 -14.80 19.94
N ARG A 761 -6.62 -15.86 19.42
CA ARG A 761 -7.50 -16.81 20.15
C ARG A 761 -8.62 -16.22 21.03
N GLY A 762 -8.82 -14.89 21.04
CA GLY A 762 -9.88 -14.22 21.76
C GLY A 762 -11.02 -13.84 20.82
N GLU A 763 -12.15 -14.54 20.91
CA GLU A 763 -13.37 -14.25 20.12
C GLU A 763 -14.13 -12.99 20.58
N PHE A 764 -13.45 -12.00 21.16
CA PHE A 764 -14.12 -10.80 21.66
C PHE A 764 -14.60 -9.92 20.49
N SER A 765 -15.91 -9.94 20.24
CA SER A 765 -16.56 -9.31 19.08
C SER A 765 -16.32 -7.80 18.96
N GLN A 766 -16.11 -7.10 20.07
CA GLN A 766 -15.96 -5.65 20.12
C GLN A 766 -14.63 -5.16 19.51
N PHE A 767 -13.55 -5.94 19.59
CA PHE A 767 -12.23 -5.52 19.10
C PHE A 767 -12.04 -5.66 17.59
N LYS A 768 -12.92 -6.40 16.90
CA LYS A 768 -12.79 -6.68 15.46
C LYS A 768 -12.78 -5.42 14.62
N TRP A 769 -13.72 -4.51 14.85
CA TRP A 769 -13.83 -3.24 14.11
C TRP A 769 -12.72 -2.25 14.46
N TYR A 770 -12.22 -2.31 15.69
CA TYR A 770 -11.05 -1.56 16.13
C TYR A 770 -9.76 -2.09 15.50
N MET A 771 -9.64 -3.41 15.32
CA MET A 771 -8.55 -4.03 14.55
C MET A 771 -8.58 -3.58 13.09
N VAL A 772 -9.76 -3.58 12.43
CA VAL A 772 -9.91 -3.02 11.07
C VAL A 772 -9.44 -1.56 11.03
N SER A 773 -9.83 -0.76 12.01
CA SER A 773 -9.42 0.65 12.12
C SER A 773 -7.92 0.81 12.35
N GLY A 774 -7.32 -0.01 13.21
CA GLY A 774 -5.90 -0.01 13.52
C GLY A 774 -5.05 -0.36 12.29
N LEU A 775 -5.46 -1.38 11.52
CA LEU A 775 -4.82 -1.76 10.25
C LEU A 775 -4.96 -0.66 9.19
N ALA A 776 -6.15 -0.05 9.09
CA ALA A 776 -6.39 1.06 8.18
C ALA A 776 -5.66 2.35 8.57
N GLY A 777 -5.29 2.52 9.85
CA GLY A 777 -4.82 3.79 10.41
C GLY A 777 -5.95 4.83 10.50
N HIS A 778 -7.15 4.39 10.88
CA HIS A 778 -8.30 5.25 11.18
C HIS A 778 -8.38 5.55 12.67
N ILE A 779 -8.87 6.75 13.00
CA ILE A 779 -9.06 7.16 14.39
C ILE A 779 -10.24 6.43 15.06
N SER A 780 -11.22 5.97 14.27
CA SER A 780 -12.37 5.22 14.78
C SER A 780 -12.98 4.28 13.72
N PRO A 781 -13.71 3.24 14.16
CA PRO A 781 -14.45 2.31 13.29
C PRO A 781 -15.49 2.95 12.40
N GLU A 782 -16.19 3.97 12.88
CA GLU A 782 -17.28 4.63 12.16
C GLU A 782 -16.79 5.16 10.82
N ARG A 783 -15.59 5.76 10.78
CA ARG A 783 -14.97 6.25 9.54
C ARG A 783 -14.70 5.11 8.55
N GLY A 784 -14.29 3.94 9.05
CA GLY A 784 -14.07 2.75 8.23
C GLY A 784 -15.36 2.26 7.57
N ILE A 785 -16.45 2.23 8.34
CA ILE A 785 -17.76 1.74 7.88
C ILE A 785 -18.41 2.72 6.90
N GLU A 786 -18.31 4.01 7.21
CA GLU A 786 -18.98 5.10 6.50
C GLU A 786 -18.36 5.42 5.13
N TYR A 787 -17.07 5.16 4.94
CA TYR A 787 -16.38 5.53 3.69
C TYR A 787 -15.76 4.35 2.94
N TYR A 788 -15.42 3.25 3.62
CA TYR A 788 -14.54 2.23 3.04
C TYR A 788 -15.08 0.79 3.10
N ASN A 789 -16.06 0.50 3.94
CA ASN A 789 -16.68 -0.82 4.01
C ASN A 789 -17.93 -0.88 3.14
N HIS A 790 -17.84 -1.64 2.04
CA HIS A 790 -18.92 -1.75 1.06
C HIS A 790 -19.68 -3.08 1.13
N PHE A 791 -19.42 -3.90 2.15
CA PHE A 791 -20.09 -5.20 2.34
C PHE A 791 -20.74 -5.33 3.72
N ALA A 792 -20.89 -4.22 4.46
CA ALA A 792 -21.44 -4.26 5.83
C ALA A 792 -22.88 -4.81 5.87
N MET A 793 -23.76 -4.31 4.99
CA MET A 793 -25.15 -4.77 4.88
C MET A 793 -25.25 -6.21 4.36
N LEU A 794 -24.46 -6.56 3.34
CA LEU A 794 -24.39 -7.93 2.83
C LEU A 794 -23.93 -8.90 3.93
N SER A 795 -22.90 -8.54 4.68
CA SER A 795 -22.38 -9.37 5.79
C SER A 795 -23.41 -9.56 6.90
N ALA A 796 -24.12 -8.49 7.29
CA ALA A 796 -25.14 -8.56 8.31
C ALA A 796 -26.32 -9.45 7.86
N THR A 797 -26.85 -9.22 6.66
CA THR A 797 -27.98 -9.99 6.12
C THR A 797 -27.61 -11.43 5.78
N TYR A 798 -26.35 -11.70 5.41
CA TYR A 798 -25.82 -13.06 5.27
C TYR A 798 -25.83 -13.80 6.60
N GLU A 799 -25.45 -13.14 7.71
CA GLU A 799 -25.53 -13.74 9.04
C GLU A 799 -27.00 -14.02 9.43
N ILE A 800 -27.90 -13.07 9.19
CA ILE A 800 -29.35 -13.23 9.43
C ILE A 800 -29.91 -14.43 8.64
N SER A 801 -29.47 -14.63 7.40
CA SER A 801 -29.94 -15.74 6.56
C SER A 801 -29.56 -17.14 7.07
N LYS A 802 -28.71 -17.25 8.09
CA LYS A 802 -28.39 -18.52 8.77
C LYS A 802 -29.46 -18.93 9.79
N ALA A 803 -30.40 -18.04 10.10
CA ALA A 803 -31.53 -18.34 10.96
C ALA A 803 -32.21 -19.65 10.52
N ASN A 804 -32.40 -20.55 11.47
CA ASN A 804 -32.99 -21.86 11.20
C ASN A 804 -34.24 -22.11 12.07
N PRO A 805 -35.26 -21.22 12.00
CA PRO A 805 -36.47 -21.42 12.77
C PRO A 805 -37.21 -22.67 12.27
N SER A 806 -37.96 -23.29 13.18
CA SER A 806 -38.85 -24.39 12.84
C SER A 806 -40.26 -23.85 12.60
N LEU A 807 -40.87 -24.18 11.47
CA LEU A 807 -42.24 -23.80 11.14
C LEU A 807 -43.15 -25.01 11.00
N PRO A 808 -44.45 -24.91 11.35
CA PRO A 808 -45.41 -25.99 11.14
C PRO A 808 -45.52 -26.40 9.66
N LEU A 809 -45.62 -27.70 9.40
CA LEU A 809 -45.84 -28.24 8.06
C LEU A 809 -47.11 -27.66 7.41
N THR A 810 -48.14 -27.40 8.21
CA THR A 810 -49.38 -26.74 7.77
C THR A 810 -49.10 -25.36 7.19
N LEU A 811 -48.33 -24.51 7.89
CA LEU A 811 -47.92 -23.20 7.40
C LEU A 811 -47.13 -23.31 6.09
N ILE A 812 -46.15 -24.22 6.02
CA ILE A 812 -45.37 -24.42 4.80
C ILE A 812 -46.28 -24.81 3.63
N LYS A 813 -47.22 -25.74 3.84
CA LYS A 813 -48.19 -26.14 2.81
C LYS A 813 -49.10 -24.99 2.38
N ASN A 814 -49.57 -24.18 3.32
CA ASN A 814 -50.41 -23.01 3.04
C ASN A 814 -49.71 -21.94 2.19
N LEU A 815 -48.38 -21.81 2.30
CA LEU A 815 -47.62 -20.82 1.53
C LEU A 815 -47.07 -21.35 0.21
N THR A 816 -46.84 -22.66 0.10
CA THR A 816 -46.08 -23.23 -1.04
C THR A 816 -46.84 -24.26 -1.85
N HIS A 817 -47.88 -24.87 -1.28
CA HIS A 817 -48.57 -26.04 -1.79
C HIS A 817 -47.61 -27.19 -2.15
N ILE A 818 -46.50 -27.31 -1.40
CA ILE A 818 -45.53 -28.39 -1.56
C ILE A 818 -46.16 -29.73 -1.17
N SER A 819 -46.01 -30.74 -2.04
CA SER A 819 -46.51 -32.10 -1.77
C SER A 819 -45.55 -32.87 -0.87
N THR A 820 -46.07 -33.88 -0.17
CA THR A 820 -45.24 -34.77 0.67
C THR A 820 -44.15 -35.45 -0.15
N GLN A 821 -44.45 -35.86 -1.39
CA GLN A 821 -43.45 -36.42 -2.30
C GLN A 821 -42.33 -35.42 -2.61
N ASN A 822 -42.68 -34.16 -2.86
CA ASN A 822 -41.68 -33.14 -3.17
C ASN A 822 -40.79 -32.80 -1.97
N LEU A 823 -41.30 -32.92 -0.73
CA LEU A 823 -40.46 -32.81 0.47
C LEU A 823 -39.41 -33.92 0.50
N LEU A 824 -39.83 -35.17 0.25
CA LEU A 824 -38.94 -36.34 0.21
C LEU A 824 -37.88 -36.21 -0.91
N ASP A 825 -38.30 -35.85 -2.13
CA ASP A 825 -37.42 -35.70 -3.29
C ASP A 825 -36.32 -34.64 -3.08
N ASN A 826 -36.52 -33.73 -2.12
CA ASN A 826 -35.58 -32.66 -1.80
C ASN A 826 -34.87 -32.86 -0.45
N ASN A 827 -35.00 -34.04 0.17
CA ASN A 827 -34.43 -34.38 1.48
C ASN A 827 -34.85 -33.40 2.60
N ILE A 828 -36.09 -32.89 2.55
CA ILE A 828 -36.63 -32.01 3.58
C ILE A 828 -37.26 -32.85 4.68
N THR A 829 -36.73 -32.73 5.90
CA THR A 829 -37.19 -33.55 7.04
C THR A 829 -38.37 -32.88 7.77
N VAL A 830 -39.33 -33.69 8.19
CA VAL A 830 -40.46 -33.26 9.03
C VAL A 830 -40.37 -33.99 10.36
N ASN A 831 -40.17 -33.26 11.44
CA ASN A 831 -40.10 -33.80 12.81
C ASN A 831 -41.23 -33.19 13.64
N ASP A 832 -42.08 -34.03 14.24
CA ASP A 832 -43.23 -33.59 15.05
C ASP A 832 -44.14 -32.56 14.34
N GLY A 833 -44.32 -32.74 13.02
CA GLY A 833 -45.10 -31.80 12.20
C GLY A 833 -44.43 -30.45 11.94
N MET A 834 -43.15 -30.29 12.27
CA MET A 834 -42.36 -29.08 12.06
C MET A 834 -41.25 -29.31 11.01
N ILE A 835 -40.92 -28.26 10.26
CA ILE A 835 -39.81 -28.23 9.30
C ILE A 835 -38.81 -27.16 9.72
N LYS A 836 -37.52 -27.52 9.72
CA LYS A 836 -36.42 -26.55 9.83
C LYS A 836 -36.22 -25.83 8.51
N LEU A 837 -36.22 -24.50 8.52
CA LEU A 837 -36.18 -23.74 7.25
C LEU A 837 -34.91 -23.94 6.42
N LEU A 838 -33.75 -24.20 7.03
CA LEU A 838 -32.53 -24.47 6.27
C LEU A 838 -32.66 -25.71 5.36
N ASP A 839 -33.46 -26.70 5.73
CA ASP A 839 -33.74 -27.88 4.89
C ASP A 839 -34.40 -27.45 3.56
N MET A 840 -35.21 -26.38 3.59
CA MET A 840 -35.91 -25.85 2.42
C MET A 840 -35.05 -24.94 1.54
N GLN A 841 -33.84 -24.56 1.95
CA GLN A 841 -33.04 -23.52 1.28
C GLN A 841 -32.81 -23.81 -0.20
N LYS A 842 -32.35 -25.02 -0.54
CA LYS A 842 -32.10 -25.42 -1.95
C LYS A 842 -33.38 -25.45 -2.78
N TRP A 843 -34.51 -25.78 -2.16
CA TRP A 843 -35.81 -25.80 -2.81
C TRP A 843 -36.31 -24.38 -3.09
N LEU A 844 -36.26 -23.50 -2.09
CA LEU A 844 -36.63 -22.09 -2.23
C LEU A 844 -35.74 -21.40 -3.26
N TYR A 845 -34.44 -21.63 -3.22
CA TYR A 845 -33.49 -21.11 -4.21
C TYR A 845 -33.92 -21.40 -5.66
N ARG A 846 -34.24 -22.66 -5.97
CA ARG A 846 -34.73 -23.07 -7.30
C ARG A 846 -36.10 -22.46 -7.62
N LYS A 847 -37.02 -22.48 -6.63
CA LYS A 847 -38.39 -21.99 -6.79
C LYS A 847 -38.42 -20.50 -7.07
N ILE A 848 -37.59 -19.72 -6.38
CA ILE A 848 -37.50 -18.27 -6.51
C ILE A 848 -36.71 -17.87 -7.75
N LEU A 849 -35.65 -18.59 -8.15
CA LEU A 849 -34.94 -18.23 -9.39
C LEU A 849 -35.53 -18.85 -10.66
N GLY A 850 -36.60 -19.66 -10.55
CA GLY A 850 -37.25 -20.30 -11.69
C GLY A 850 -36.40 -21.38 -12.36
N THR A 851 -35.43 -21.97 -11.66
CA THR A 851 -34.46 -22.92 -12.21
C THR A 851 -34.89 -24.38 -11.96
N LYS A 852 -34.85 -25.23 -12.99
CA LYS A 852 -35.25 -26.66 -12.90
C LYS A 852 -34.24 -27.51 -12.12
N HIS A 853 -32.96 -27.18 -12.24
CA HIS A 853 -31.87 -27.72 -11.43
C HIS A 853 -31.32 -26.58 -10.57
N SER A 854 -30.64 -26.88 -9.45
CA SER A 854 -29.82 -25.87 -8.79
C SER A 854 -28.85 -25.37 -9.85
N SER A 855 -29.06 -24.14 -10.33
CA SER A 855 -28.13 -23.46 -11.22
C SER A 855 -26.73 -23.61 -10.66
N THR A 856 -25.71 -23.60 -11.53
CA THR A 856 -24.33 -23.49 -11.09
C THR A 856 -24.28 -22.36 -10.06
N LEU A 857 -23.86 -22.67 -8.84
CA LEU A 857 -23.68 -21.67 -7.79
C LEU A 857 -22.87 -20.52 -8.38
N ALA A 858 -23.15 -19.28 -7.98
CA ALA A 858 -22.38 -18.14 -8.46
C ALA A 858 -20.89 -18.44 -8.27
N ASP A 859 -20.18 -18.61 -9.38
CA ASP A 859 -18.79 -19.02 -9.39
C ASP A 859 -17.94 -17.78 -9.15
N PHE A 860 -17.60 -17.57 -7.88
CA PHE A 860 -16.60 -16.58 -7.47
C PHE A 860 -15.18 -17.16 -7.56
N GLY A 861 -15.02 -18.28 -8.28
CA GLY A 861 -13.78 -19.03 -8.43
C GLY A 861 -12.61 -18.11 -8.75
N TYR A 862 -11.77 -17.95 -7.75
CA TYR A 862 -10.46 -17.35 -7.86
C TYR A 862 -9.46 -18.50 -7.89
N ASP A 863 -8.78 -18.67 -9.03
CA ASP A 863 -7.76 -19.71 -9.15
C ASP A 863 -6.47 -19.25 -8.48
N TYR A 864 -6.39 -19.53 -7.17
CA TYR A 864 -5.21 -19.23 -6.38
C TYR A 864 -3.96 -19.95 -6.92
N SER A 865 -4.09 -21.14 -7.50
CA SER A 865 -2.95 -21.87 -8.05
C SER A 865 -2.34 -21.13 -9.23
N GLN A 866 -3.17 -20.65 -10.15
CA GLN A 866 -2.72 -19.81 -11.25
C GLN A 866 -2.08 -18.51 -10.76
N PHE A 867 -2.62 -17.89 -9.71
CA PHE A 867 -2.02 -16.69 -9.15
C PHE A 867 -0.67 -16.96 -8.49
N ALA A 868 -0.53 -18.07 -7.76
CA ALA A 868 0.73 -18.51 -7.18
C ALA A 868 1.79 -18.75 -8.28
N ASP A 869 1.42 -19.38 -9.40
CA ASP A 869 2.29 -19.59 -10.56
C ASP A 869 2.74 -18.27 -11.20
N ILE A 870 1.86 -17.25 -11.26
CA ILE A 870 2.20 -15.91 -11.78
C ILE A 870 3.21 -15.20 -10.86
N LEU A 871 3.14 -15.45 -9.55
CA LEU A 871 4.07 -14.89 -8.56
C LEU A 871 5.40 -15.65 -8.53
N ASP A 872 5.37 -16.96 -8.72
CA ASP A 872 6.56 -17.81 -8.78
C ASP A 872 7.39 -17.50 -10.03
N ASN A 873 8.41 -16.66 -9.84
CA ASN A 873 9.39 -16.31 -10.87
C ASN A 873 10.60 -17.26 -10.83
N SER A 874 10.44 -18.50 -10.35
CA SER A 874 11.44 -19.53 -10.58
C SER A 874 11.56 -19.75 -12.09
N LEU A 875 12.50 -19.02 -12.70
CA LEU A 875 12.94 -19.25 -14.07
C LEU A 875 13.14 -20.76 -14.24
N PRO A 876 12.52 -21.39 -15.26
CA PRO A 876 12.47 -22.83 -15.40
C PRO A 876 13.89 -23.39 -15.46
N ASN A 877 14.41 -23.93 -14.34
CA ASN A 877 15.67 -24.68 -14.22
C ASN A 877 16.80 -24.27 -15.20
N SER A 878 16.94 -22.99 -15.52
CA SER A 878 17.97 -22.56 -16.45
C SER A 878 19.24 -22.42 -15.63
N HIS A 879 20.31 -23.05 -16.10
CA HIS A 879 21.65 -22.89 -15.52
C HIS A 879 22.23 -21.49 -15.83
N GLU A 880 21.44 -20.60 -16.44
CA GLU A 880 21.87 -19.33 -17.02
C GLU A 880 21.84 -18.19 -15.99
N LEU A 881 23.00 -17.55 -15.80
CA LEU A 881 23.15 -16.46 -14.82
C LEU A 881 22.82 -15.06 -15.40
N PHE A 882 22.72 -14.93 -16.72
CA PHE A 882 22.56 -13.65 -17.40
C PHE A 882 21.21 -12.98 -17.10
N GLY A 883 21.22 -11.85 -16.39
CA GLY A 883 20.00 -11.11 -16.03
C GLY A 883 19.21 -11.75 -14.88
N ARG A 884 19.67 -12.88 -14.35
CA ARG A 884 19.06 -13.58 -13.21
C ARG A 884 19.09 -12.76 -11.92
N TYR A 885 20.14 -11.95 -11.74
CA TYR A 885 20.34 -11.13 -10.55
C TYR A 885 20.45 -9.66 -10.90
N GLY A 886 19.65 -8.83 -10.23
CA GLY A 886 19.73 -7.37 -10.36
C GLY A 886 21.10 -6.83 -9.92
N ILE A 887 21.49 -5.69 -10.48
CA ILE A 887 22.80 -5.05 -10.27
C ILE A 887 23.09 -4.81 -8.78
N ASN A 888 22.09 -4.40 -7.99
CA ASN A 888 22.28 -4.14 -6.56
C ASN A 888 22.59 -5.43 -5.78
N LYS A 889 21.95 -6.55 -6.12
CA LYS A 889 22.22 -7.86 -5.51
C LYS A 889 23.63 -8.33 -5.84
N LEU A 890 24.06 -8.16 -7.09
CA LEU A 890 25.44 -8.46 -7.51
C LEU A 890 26.47 -7.59 -6.80
N LEU A 891 26.23 -6.28 -6.67
CA LEU A 891 27.13 -5.40 -5.92
C LEU A 891 27.18 -5.75 -4.42
N ALA A 892 26.05 -6.16 -3.83
CA ALA A 892 26.00 -6.63 -2.45
C ALA A 892 26.81 -7.92 -2.29
N LEU A 893 26.64 -8.89 -3.20
CA LEU A 893 27.40 -10.14 -3.27
C LEU A 893 28.91 -9.89 -3.35
N LEU A 894 29.36 -9.06 -4.30
CA LEU A 894 30.76 -8.70 -4.46
C LEU A 894 31.32 -8.03 -3.19
N GLY A 895 30.52 -7.18 -2.54
CA GLY A 895 30.88 -6.60 -1.26
C GLY A 895 31.06 -7.64 -0.15
N GLN A 896 30.30 -8.74 -0.14
CA GLN A 896 30.47 -9.83 0.84
C GLN A 896 31.72 -10.65 0.55
N PHE A 897 32.05 -10.88 -0.72
CA PHE A 897 33.32 -11.50 -1.12
C PHE A 897 34.53 -10.70 -0.64
N GLU A 898 34.49 -9.36 -0.77
CA GLU A 898 35.55 -8.49 -0.24
C GLU A 898 35.69 -8.55 1.29
N GLN A 899 34.59 -8.84 1.99
CA GLN A 899 34.58 -9.02 3.45
C GLN A 899 34.94 -10.44 3.88
N LYS A 900 35.21 -11.36 2.94
CA LYS A 900 35.53 -12.76 3.20
C LYS A 900 34.46 -13.47 4.04
N VAL A 901 33.19 -13.15 3.79
CA VAL A 901 32.06 -13.90 4.38
C VAL A 901 31.99 -15.27 3.71
N GLU A 902 31.74 -16.32 4.48
CA GLU A 902 31.64 -17.69 3.98
C GLU A 902 30.48 -17.86 3.00
N ASN A 903 30.64 -18.71 1.99
CA ASN A 903 29.64 -18.88 0.93
C ASN A 903 28.29 -19.36 1.46
N ASP A 904 28.26 -20.19 2.50
CA ASP A 904 27.03 -20.66 3.14
C ASP A 904 26.26 -19.53 3.83
N ASP A 905 26.99 -18.61 4.48
CA ASP A 905 26.42 -17.43 5.10
C ASP A 905 25.89 -16.45 4.04
N ILE A 906 26.62 -16.28 2.94
CA ILE A 906 26.18 -15.47 1.79
C ILE A 906 24.91 -16.08 1.16
N ALA A 907 24.87 -17.40 0.97
CA ALA A 907 23.72 -18.13 0.42
C ALA A 907 22.47 -17.88 1.26
N THR A 908 22.62 -17.95 2.58
CA THR A 908 21.54 -17.68 3.53
C THR A 908 21.11 -16.21 3.51
N GLN A 909 22.06 -15.27 3.51
CA GLN A 909 21.77 -13.84 3.61
C GLN A 909 21.12 -13.26 2.35
N LEU A 910 21.57 -13.71 1.17
CA LEU A 910 21.16 -13.21 -0.14
C LEU A 910 20.16 -14.13 -0.85
N ARG A 911 19.82 -15.31 -0.29
CA ARG A 911 19.03 -16.36 -0.95
C ARG A 911 19.51 -16.60 -2.37
N MET A 912 20.74 -17.06 -2.49
CA MET A 912 21.31 -17.46 -3.76
C MET A 912 21.75 -18.92 -3.65
N PRO A 913 21.50 -19.76 -4.67
CA PRO A 913 22.06 -21.10 -4.71
C PRO A 913 23.57 -21.03 -4.53
N ILE A 914 24.11 -21.91 -3.69
CA ILE A 914 25.54 -21.90 -3.40
C ILE A 914 26.38 -22.17 -4.65
N ALA A 915 25.81 -22.90 -5.63
CA ALA A 915 26.41 -23.10 -6.95
C ALA A 915 26.61 -21.78 -7.70
N ASP A 916 25.59 -20.92 -7.72
CA ASP A 916 25.64 -19.60 -8.35
C ASP A 916 26.66 -18.71 -7.64
N ILE A 917 26.68 -18.71 -6.30
CA ILE A 917 27.66 -17.94 -5.52
C ILE A 917 29.08 -18.35 -5.86
N LYS A 918 29.36 -19.67 -5.91
CA LYS A 918 30.68 -20.20 -6.27
C LYS A 918 31.09 -19.74 -7.67
N THR A 919 30.18 -19.88 -8.63
CA THR A 919 30.40 -19.47 -10.02
C THR A 919 30.69 -17.98 -10.12
N LEU A 920 29.84 -17.13 -9.54
CA LEU A 920 30.00 -15.67 -9.54
C LEU A 920 31.26 -15.23 -8.79
N SER A 921 31.67 -15.93 -7.74
CA SER A 921 32.92 -15.69 -7.02
C SER A 921 34.14 -15.91 -7.91
N GLN A 922 34.18 -17.06 -8.61
CA GLN A 922 35.25 -17.39 -9.55
C GLN A 922 35.35 -16.35 -10.68
N ARG A 923 34.19 -15.97 -11.25
CA ARG A 923 34.12 -14.94 -12.30
C ARG A 923 34.57 -13.57 -11.81
N ALA A 924 34.15 -13.16 -10.62
CA ALA A 924 34.56 -11.89 -10.02
C ALA A 924 36.08 -11.83 -9.78
N ILE A 925 36.67 -12.93 -9.30
CA ILE A 925 38.12 -13.07 -9.15
C ILE A 925 38.79 -12.96 -10.53
N ALA A 926 38.34 -13.72 -11.53
CA ALA A 926 38.91 -13.68 -12.88
C ALA A 926 38.86 -12.26 -13.48
N LEU A 927 37.74 -11.55 -13.37
CA LEU A 927 37.60 -10.17 -13.84
C LEU A 927 38.51 -9.19 -13.09
N SER A 928 38.71 -9.40 -11.79
CA SER A 928 39.69 -8.62 -11.00
C SER A 928 41.13 -8.85 -11.51
N HIS A 929 41.39 -10.02 -12.11
CA HIS A 929 42.71 -10.35 -12.63
C HIS A 929 43.06 -9.69 -13.97
N ILE A 930 42.08 -9.11 -14.67
CA ILE A 930 42.29 -8.51 -15.99
C ILE A 930 43.10 -7.20 -15.88
N LYS A 931 44.28 -7.21 -16.51
CA LYS A 931 45.23 -6.09 -16.55
C LYS A 931 45.33 -5.48 -17.95
N THR A 932 45.73 -4.22 -17.98
CA THR A 932 46.23 -3.56 -19.19
C THR A 932 47.64 -4.04 -19.51
N THR A 933 48.13 -3.76 -20.73
CA THR A 933 49.52 -4.05 -21.12
C THR A 933 50.57 -3.35 -20.24
N ARG A 934 50.18 -2.29 -19.51
CA ARG A 934 51.01 -1.57 -18.53
C ARG A 934 50.83 -2.07 -17.09
N GLY A 935 50.16 -3.20 -16.89
CA GLY A 935 49.97 -3.83 -15.57
C GLY A 935 48.83 -3.27 -14.70
N ALA A 936 48.17 -2.17 -15.10
CA ALA A 936 47.05 -1.59 -14.35
C ALA A 936 45.75 -2.40 -14.50
N ARG A 937 44.96 -2.51 -13.43
CA ARG A 937 43.67 -3.25 -13.40
C ARG A 937 42.60 -2.57 -14.25
N ARG A 938 41.91 -3.33 -15.10
CA ARG A 938 40.90 -2.74 -16.00
C ARG A 938 39.60 -2.38 -15.29
N PHE A 939 39.10 -3.27 -14.43
CA PHE A 939 37.75 -3.16 -13.88
C PHE A 939 37.67 -2.81 -12.39
N VAL A 940 38.70 -3.14 -11.61
CA VAL A 940 38.72 -2.99 -10.15
C VAL A 940 39.75 -1.94 -9.72
N ALA A 941 39.51 -1.29 -8.58
CA ALA A 941 40.35 -0.20 -8.09
C ALA A 941 41.73 -0.65 -7.59
N THR A 942 41.82 -1.81 -6.93
CA THR A 942 43.04 -2.33 -6.29
C THR A 942 43.10 -3.85 -6.35
N ASP A 943 44.28 -4.45 -6.09
CA ASP A 943 44.52 -5.90 -6.17
C ASP A 943 43.69 -6.76 -5.20
N ASN A 944 43.15 -6.15 -4.13
CA ASN A 944 42.38 -6.85 -3.10
C ASN A 944 40.87 -6.65 -3.26
N ARG A 945 40.40 -6.09 -4.38
CA ARG A 945 38.98 -5.81 -4.62
C ARG A 945 38.44 -6.61 -5.78
N VAL A 946 37.20 -7.07 -5.61
CA VAL A 946 36.41 -7.74 -6.65
C VAL A 946 35.20 -6.90 -7.07
N SER A 947 34.94 -5.76 -6.43
CA SER A 947 33.87 -4.85 -6.87
C SER A 947 34.31 -4.01 -8.07
N PRO A 948 33.43 -3.76 -9.05
CA PRO A 948 33.75 -2.88 -10.17
C PRO A 948 33.96 -1.44 -9.70
N MET A 949 34.78 -0.70 -10.45
CA MET A 949 34.81 0.76 -10.33
C MET A 949 33.42 1.32 -10.66
N LEU A 950 32.80 1.98 -9.68
CA LEU A 950 31.40 2.42 -9.74
C LEU A 950 31.15 3.56 -10.75
N ILE A 951 29.89 3.69 -11.14
CA ILE A 951 29.36 4.86 -11.86
C ILE A 951 28.72 5.82 -10.86
N ASP A 952 29.05 7.10 -10.99
CA ASP A 952 28.69 8.12 -10.00
C ASP A 952 27.56 9.03 -10.48
N LEU A 953 27.39 9.17 -11.80
CA LEU A 953 26.44 10.14 -12.35
C LEU A 953 25.06 9.51 -12.61
N TYR A 954 24.01 10.26 -12.25
CA TYR A 954 22.62 9.86 -12.48
C TYR A 954 22.32 9.52 -13.95
N VAL A 955 22.90 10.27 -14.88
CA VAL A 955 22.75 10.05 -16.33
C VAL A 955 23.33 8.70 -16.76
N GLU A 956 24.46 8.29 -16.18
CA GLU A 956 25.09 7.00 -16.48
C GLU A 956 24.20 5.83 -16.05
N ARG A 957 23.59 5.94 -14.87
CA ARG A 957 22.65 4.93 -14.35
C ARG A 957 21.40 4.80 -15.22
N ARG A 958 20.86 5.93 -15.70
CA ARG A 958 19.72 5.94 -16.65
C ARG A 958 20.08 5.28 -17.98
N MET A 959 21.27 5.56 -18.51
CA MET A 959 21.75 4.96 -19.76
C MET A 959 22.00 3.46 -19.60
N LEU A 960 22.58 3.02 -18.47
CA LEU A 960 22.88 1.62 -18.20
C LEU A 960 21.66 0.71 -18.40
N ARG A 961 20.48 1.13 -17.96
CA ARG A 961 19.26 0.36 -18.12
C ARG A 961 18.91 0.08 -19.57
N GLN A 962 18.85 1.14 -20.38
CA GLN A 962 18.51 1.02 -21.80
C GLN A 962 19.52 0.13 -22.53
N ILE A 963 20.79 0.26 -22.11
CA ILE A 963 21.90 -0.56 -22.59
C ILE A 963 21.71 -2.02 -22.19
N MET A 964 21.36 -2.34 -20.93
CA MET A 964 21.14 -3.71 -20.47
C MET A 964 19.97 -4.38 -21.18
N THR A 965 18.83 -3.69 -21.38
CA THR A 965 17.70 -4.25 -22.13
C THR A 965 18.08 -4.59 -23.58
N ARG A 966 18.78 -3.68 -24.25
CA ARG A 966 19.26 -3.91 -25.63
C ARG A 966 20.33 -5.00 -25.69
N ALA A 967 21.21 -5.06 -24.69
CA ALA A 967 22.21 -6.10 -24.55
C ALA A 967 21.58 -7.49 -24.43
N SER A 968 20.56 -7.66 -23.59
CA SER A 968 19.81 -8.93 -23.50
C SER A 968 19.19 -9.33 -24.85
N PHE A 969 18.61 -8.39 -25.58
CA PHE A 969 18.05 -8.63 -26.91
C PHE A 969 19.13 -9.08 -27.92
N ILE A 970 20.25 -8.36 -28.00
CA ILE A 970 21.36 -8.68 -28.91
C ILE A 970 22.00 -10.01 -28.54
N ARG A 971 22.18 -10.31 -27.25
CA ARG A 971 22.72 -11.59 -26.79
C ARG A 971 21.87 -12.78 -27.24
N GLN A 972 20.54 -12.63 -27.26
CA GLN A 972 19.62 -13.67 -27.72
C GLN A 972 19.57 -13.81 -29.24
N GLN A 973 19.57 -12.68 -29.97
CA GLN A 973 19.40 -12.67 -31.43
C GLN A 973 20.70 -12.91 -32.20
N GLN A 974 21.84 -12.48 -31.65
CA GLN A 974 23.15 -12.45 -32.30
C GLN A 974 24.27 -12.88 -31.31
N PRO A 975 24.30 -14.16 -30.88
CA PRO A 975 25.19 -14.61 -29.81
C PRO A 975 26.69 -14.51 -30.13
N ASP A 976 27.10 -14.79 -31.36
CA ASP A 976 28.52 -14.74 -31.75
C ASP A 976 29.05 -13.30 -31.84
N ASP A 977 28.24 -12.39 -32.38
CA ASP A 977 28.53 -10.96 -32.41
C ASP A 977 28.58 -10.37 -31.01
N TRP A 978 27.65 -10.77 -30.14
CA TRP A 978 27.63 -10.39 -28.74
C TRP A 978 28.91 -10.82 -28.00
N GLN A 979 29.33 -12.07 -28.16
CA GLN A 979 30.54 -12.61 -27.54
C GLN A 979 31.78 -11.83 -28.01
N TRP A 980 31.95 -11.68 -29.32
CA TRP A 980 33.05 -10.91 -29.91
C TRP A 980 33.08 -9.46 -29.37
N PHE A 981 31.91 -8.82 -29.29
CA PHE A 981 31.79 -7.43 -28.86
C PHE A 981 32.21 -7.24 -27.40
N ILE A 982 31.71 -8.10 -26.51
CA ILE A 982 32.01 -8.04 -25.08
C ILE A 982 33.46 -8.41 -24.81
N GLU A 983 34.02 -9.39 -25.50
CA GLU A 983 35.46 -9.72 -25.43
C GLU A 983 36.33 -8.54 -25.87
N LEU A 984 36.00 -7.89 -26.99
CA LEU A 984 36.73 -6.75 -27.50
C LEU A 984 36.74 -5.59 -26.49
N ILE A 985 35.58 -5.26 -25.89
CA ILE A 985 35.48 -4.23 -24.85
C ILE A 985 36.36 -4.62 -23.67
N THR A 986 36.26 -5.87 -23.22
CA THR A 986 36.97 -6.38 -22.04
C THR A 986 38.49 -6.25 -22.19
N HIS A 987 39.02 -6.53 -23.38
CA HIS A 987 40.45 -6.47 -23.66
C HIS A 987 40.97 -5.08 -24.08
N LYS A 988 40.12 -4.20 -24.64
CA LYS A 988 40.55 -2.88 -25.13
C LYS A 988 40.17 -1.71 -24.22
N VAL A 989 39.30 -1.86 -23.21
CA VAL A 989 38.86 -0.75 -22.34
C VAL A 989 39.97 -0.17 -21.46
N SER A 990 40.11 1.15 -21.45
CA SER A 990 41.12 1.89 -20.70
C SER A 990 40.74 2.14 -19.23
N THR A 991 41.74 2.37 -18.37
CA THR A 991 41.54 2.57 -16.92
C THR A 991 41.10 3.99 -16.54
N ALA A 992 41.61 5.02 -17.21
CA ALA A 992 41.39 6.41 -16.79
C ALA A 992 40.04 6.97 -17.28
N HIS A 993 39.66 6.65 -18.51
CA HIS A 993 38.50 7.26 -19.18
C HIS A 993 37.47 6.23 -19.69
N ALA A 994 37.69 4.93 -19.42
CA ALA A 994 36.83 3.83 -19.88
C ALA A 994 36.54 3.90 -21.40
N THR A 995 37.59 4.13 -22.17
CA THR A 995 37.56 4.22 -23.64
C THR A 995 38.18 3.01 -24.31
N ILE A 996 37.84 2.80 -25.58
CA ILE A 996 38.41 1.76 -26.44
C ILE A 996 39.19 2.45 -27.55
N THR A 997 40.34 1.90 -27.92
CA THR A 997 41.23 2.49 -28.92
C THR A 997 41.46 1.54 -30.09
N PHE A 998 41.34 2.05 -31.31
CA PHE A 998 41.57 1.34 -32.56
C PHE A 998 42.73 1.95 -33.34
N ARG A 999 43.55 1.09 -33.96
CA ARG A 999 44.68 1.54 -34.80
C ARG A 999 44.18 1.92 -36.20
N LYS A 1000 44.95 2.77 -36.89
CA LYS A 1000 44.66 3.22 -38.27
C LYS A 1000 45.04 2.19 -39.36
N THR A 1001 45.08 0.90 -39.00
CA THR A 1001 45.37 -0.18 -39.95
C THR A 1001 44.08 -0.69 -40.56
N TYR A 1002 44.11 -1.16 -41.81
CA TYR A 1002 42.92 -1.65 -42.51
C TYR A 1002 42.09 -2.66 -41.71
N GLN A 1003 42.74 -3.64 -41.08
CA GLN A 1003 42.08 -4.67 -40.27
C GLN A 1003 41.35 -4.10 -39.03
N GLU A 1004 42.00 -3.20 -38.28
CA GLU A 1004 41.40 -2.55 -37.10
C GLU A 1004 40.27 -1.59 -37.46
N LEU A 1005 40.25 -1.06 -38.69
CA LEU A 1005 39.12 -0.25 -39.18
C LEU A 1005 37.90 -1.11 -39.50
N ILE A 1006 38.09 -2.34 -39.99
CA ILE A 1006 37.00 -3.32 -40.15
C ILE A 1006 36.43 -3.72 -38.78
N GLU A 1007 37.31 -3.98 -37.80
CA GLU A 1007 36.86 -4.24 -36.42
C GLU A 1007 36.10 -3.03 -35.84
N PHE A 1008 36.58 -1.82 -36.11
CA PHE A 1008 35.92 -0.61 -35.64
C PHE A 1008 34.52 -0.43 -36.25
N ASP A 1009 34.35 -0.74 -37.54
CA ASP A 1009 33.04 -0.72 -38.21
C ASP A 1009 32.05 -1.72 -37.59
N ARG A 1010 32.46 -2.99 -37.46
CA ARG A 1010 31.64 -4.02 -36.79
C ARG A 1010 31.28 -3.62 -35.35
N PHE A 1011 32.24 -3.04 -34.63
CA PHE A 1011 32.02 -2.54 -33.27
C PHE A 1011 31.02 -1.39 -33.22
N LEU A 1012 31.03 -0.49 -34.21
CA LEU A 1012 30.10 0.63 -34.29
C LEU A 1012 28.67 0.17 -34.61
N SER A 1013 28.48 -0.81 -35.49
CA SER A 1013 27.15 -1.36 -35.78
C SER A 1013 26.48 -1.96 -34.55
N LEU A 1014 27.24 -2.69 -33.72
CA LEU A 1014 26.74 -3.23 -32.45
C LEU A 1014 26.58 -2.14 -31.39
N SER A 1015 27.47 -1.15 -31.36
CA SER A 1015 27.34 0.02 -30.49
C SER A 1015 26.10 0.86 -30.80
N GLU A 1016 25.69 0.98 -32.07
CA GLU A 1016 24.44 1.66 -32.45
C GLU A 1016 23.23 0.95 -31.87
N GLN A 1017 23.20 -0.39 -31.97
CA GLN A 1017 22.11 -1.21 -31.46
C GLN A 1017 22.04 -1.21 -29.93
N ILE A 1018 23.19 -1.27 -29.25
CA ILE A 1018 23.26 -1.37 -27.78
C ILE A 1018 23.23 0.02 -27.13
N PHE A 1019 24.20 0.88 -27.44
CA PHE A 1019 24.39 2.17 -26.77
C PHE A 1019 23.57 3.31 -27.43
N GLY A 1020 23.31 3.19 -28.74
CA GLY A 1020 22.80 4.29 -29.57
C GLY A 1020 23.88 5.33 -29.84
N LEU A 1021 24.29 5.50 -31.10
CA LEU A 1021 25.44 6.36 -31.45
C LEU A 1021 25.36 7.80 -30.96
N LYS A 1022 24.14 8.34 -30.79
CA LYS A 1022 23.92 9.67 -30.17
C LYS A 1022 24.52 9.81 -28.77
N ASN A 1023 24.66 8.71 -28.05
CA ASN A 1023 25.22 8.64 -26.70
C ASN A 1023 26.73 8.38 -26.69
N CYS A 1024 27.34 8.23 -27.86
CA CYS A 1024 28.73 7.88 -28.02
C CYS A 1024 29.54 9.07 -28.55
N MET A 1025 30.83 9.06 -28.22
CA MET A 1025 31.80 10.06 -28.68
C MET A 1025 33.03 9.34 -29.18
N TYR A 1026 33.67 9.92 -30.19
CA TYR A 1026 34.99 9.50 -30.63
C TYR A 1026 35.95 10.69 -30.72
N THR A 1027 37.25 10.40 -30.64
CA THR A 1027 38.31 11.38 -30.78
C THR A 1027 39.45 10.80 -31.62
N CYS A 1028 39.93 11.61 -32.56
CA CYS A 1028 41.08 11.34 -33.43
C CYS A 1028 41.56 12.66 -34.06
N HIS A 1029 42.87 12.83 -34.22
CA HIS A 1029 43.51 14.05 -34.74
C HIS A 1029 43.26 14.32 -36.22
N GLU A 1030 43.01 13.27 -37.00
CA GLU A 1030 42.69 13.36 -38.43
C GLU A 1030 41.22 13.00 -38.69
N PRO A 1031 40.60 13.56 -39.75
CA PRO A 1031 39.28 13.13 -40.21
C PRO A 1031 39.25 11.63 -40.49
N LEU A 1032 38.15 10.98 -40.08
CA LEU A 1032 37.97 9.53 -40.21
C LEU A 1032 38.08 9.07 -41.68
N SER A 1033 37.59 9.88 -42.62
CA SER A 1033 37.66 9.64 -44.06
C SER A 1033 39.07 9.56 -44.60
N GLN A 1034 39.93 10.48 -44.17
CA GLN A 1034 41.34 10.49 -44.59
C GLN A 1034 42.09 9.28 -44.04
N ILE A 1035 41.79 8.86 -42.81
CA ILE A 1035 42.37 7.67 -42.19
C ILE A 1035 41.99 6.40 -42.97
N ILE A 1036 40.72 6.29 -43.33
CA ILE A 1036 40.18 5.16 -44.06
C ILE A 1036 40.74 5.11 -45.48
N ALA A 1037 40.75 6.24 -46.20
CA ALA A 1037 41.32 6.34 -47.53
C ALA A 1037 42.79 5.90 -47.55
N ASN A 1038 43.60 6.43 -46.61
CA ASN A 1038 45.01 6.09 -46.47
C ASN A 1038 45.22 4.61 -46.13
N ALA A 1039 44.37 4.01 -45.29
CA ALA A 1039 44.46 2.59 -44.93
C ALA A 1039 44.08 1.68 -46.11
N CYS A 1040 43.04 2.03 -46.85
CA CYS A 1040 42.61 1.31 -48.07
C CYS A 1040 43.69 1.37 -49.16
N GLU A 1041 44.31 2.52 -49.37
CA GLU A 1041 45.37 2.70 -50.35
C GLU A 1041 46.61 1.87 -50.00
N LYS A 1042 47.02 1.89 -48.73
CA LYS A 1042 48.14 1.06 -48.23
C LYS A 1042 47.84 -0.43 -48.38
N GLU A 1043 46.63 -0.88 -48.03
CA GLU A 1043 46.28 -2.30 -48.17
C GLU A 1043 46.14 -2.72 -49.63
N THR A 1044 45.58 -1.86 -50.49
CA THR A 1044 45.53 -2.11 -51.94
C THR A 1044 46.94 -2.23 -52.53
N THR A 1045 47.87 -1.38 -52.08
CA THR A 1045 49.27 -1.43 -52.51
C THR A 1045 49.96 -2.70 -52.01
N ARG A 1046 49.72 -3.10 -50.75
CA ARG A 1046 50.21 -4.36 -50.18
C ARG A 1046 49.66 -5.58 -50.92
N LEU A 1047 48.37 -5.62 -51.21
CA LEU A 1047 47.73 -6.69 -51.97
C LEU A 1047 48.24 -6.76 -53.42
N LYS A 1048 48.49 -5.61 -54.05
CA LYS A 1048 49.14 -5.54 -55.38
C LYS A 1048 50.58 -6.09 -55.35
N GLN A 1049 51.37 -5.77 -54.31
CA GLN A 1049 52.72 -6.32 -54.12
C GLN A 1049 52.70 -7.85 -53.84
N ILE A 1050 51.75 -8.33 -53.04
CA ILE A 1050 51.56 -9.77 -52.79
C ILE A 1050 51.10 -10.50 -54.07
N ALA A 1051 50.24 -9.87 -54.88
CA ALA A 1051 49.80 -10.41 -56.16
C ALA A 1051 50.91 -10.40 -57.24
N GLN A 1052 51.82 -9.42 -57.22
CA GLN A 1052 53.01 -9.42 -58.08
C GLN A 1052 54.02 -10.51 -57.69
N ASN A 1053 54.11 -10.87 -56.41
CA ASN A 1053 54.99 -11.95 -55.91
C ASN A 1053 54.42 -13.37 -56.08
N ARG A 1054 53.11 -13.52 -56.36
CA ARG A 1054 52.47 -14.82 -56.66
C ARG A 1054 51.95 -14.84 -58.10
N ARG A 1055 52.80 -15.23 -59.06
CA ARG A 1055 52.33 -15.57 -60.42
C ARG A 1055 51.30 -16.70 -60.32
N SER A 1056 50.11 -16.45 -60.87
CA SER A 1056 48.93 -17.33 -60.99
C SER A 1056 47.92 -17.34 -59.82
N ARG A 1057 46.93 -16.45 -59.88
CA ARG A 1057 45.51 -16.78 -60.11
C ARG A 1057 44.68 -15.49 -60.05
N ARG A 1058 43.90 -15.23 -61.11
CA ARG A 1058 42.91 -14.14 -61.18
C ARG A 1058 41.86 -14.36 -60.09
N GLY A 1059 41.92 -13.56 -59.04
CA GLY A 1059 40.83 -13.36 -58.08
C GLY A 1059 40.48 -11.89 -58.02
N ARG A 1060 39.22 -11.54 -58.33
CA ARG A 1060 38.69 -10.18 -58.13
C ARG A 1060 38.88 -9.81 -56.66
N VAL A 1061 39.69 -8.79 -56.37
CA VAL A 1061 39.69 -8.13 -55.05
C VAL A 1061 38.40 -7.31 -54.99
N SER A 1062 37.42 -7.80 -54.25
CA SER A 1062 36.19 -7.06 -53.94
C SER A 1062 36.57 -5.80 -53.17
N GLN A 1063 36.36 -4.62 -53.76
CA GLN A 1063 36.44 -3.35 -53.06
C GLN A 1063 35.36 -3.32 -51.97
N ILE A 1064 35.77 -3.48 -50.72
CA ILE A 1064 34.92 -3.16 -49.56
C ILE A 1064 34.66 -1.65 -49.64
N LYS A 1065 33.40 -1.26 -49.88
CA LYS A 1065 32.98 0.14 -49.96
C LYS A 1065 32.94 0.76 -48.55
N LEU A 1066 34.09 1.19 -48.07
CA LEU A 1066 34.23 2.02 -46.86
C LEU A 1066 33.74 3.47 -47.05
N TYR A 1067 33.26 3.84 -48.25
CA TYR A 1067 32.84 5.22 -48.59
C TYR A 1067 31.46 5.61 -48.03
N ASP A 1068 30.56 4.67 -47.75
CA ASP A 1068 29.25 4.94 -47.09
C ASP A 1068 29.38 5.22 -45.58
N PHE A 1069 30.58 5.00 -45.02
CA PHE A 1069 30.88 5.08 -43.59
C PHE A 1069 30.93 6.54 -43.07
N GLU A 1070 31.31 7.52 -43.90
CA GLU A 1070 31.54 8.90 -43.44
C GLU A 1070 30.23 9.67 -43.18
N THR A 1071 29.27 9.56 -44.10
CA THR A 1071 28.03 10.37 -44.08
C THR A 1071 27.06 9.93 -42.97
N SER A 1072 27.09 8.64 -42.59
CA SER A 1072 26.28 8.05 -41.52
C SER A 1072 26.80 8.38 -40.11
N LEU A 1073 28.12 8.39 -39.90
CA LEU A 1073 28.74 8.51 -38.57
C LEU A 1073 28.87 9.95 -38.06
N GLN A 1074 29.24 10.91 -38.92
CA GLN A 1074 29.40 12.31 -38.51
C GLN A 1074 28.07 12.98 -38.14
N ALA A 1075 26.96 12.51 -38.69
CA ALA A 1075 25.61 12.98 -38.35
C ALA A 1075 25.08 12.42 -37.02
N LYS A 1076 25.60 11.26 -36.55
CA LYS A 1076 25.04 10.49 -35.43
C LYS A 1076 25.90 10.48 -34.15
N MET A 1077 27.18 10.83 -34.21
CA MET A 1077 28.12 10.81 -33.06
C MET A 1077 28.81 12.15 -32.81
N THR A 1078 29.22 12.40 -31.56
CA THR A 1078 30.02 13.60 -31.23
C THR A 1078 31.51 13.35 -31.50
N HIS A 1079 32.16 14.25 -32.26
CA HIS A 1079 33.61 14.25 -32.49
C HIS A 1079 34.30 15.27 -31.57
N LYS A 1080 35.23 14.81 -30.74
CA LYS A 1080 36.05 15.69 -29.89
C LYS A 1080 37.43 15.91 -30.52
N ARG A 1081 37.65 17.09 -31.11
CA ARG A 1081 38.91 17.47 -31.80
C ARG A 1081 40.04 17.92 -30.87
N ARG A 1082 39.72 18.44 -29.68
CA ARG A 1082 40.71 19.01 -28.76
C ARG A 1082 41.55 17.91 -28.10
N ASN A 1083 42.88 18.01 -28.19
CA ASN A 1083 43.85 17.02 -27.68
C ASN A 1083 43.62 15.60 -28.21
N ALA A 1084 43.27 15.48 -29.50
CA ALA A 1084 42.89 14.20 -30.06
C ALA A 1084 44.09 13.26 -30.28
N PRO A 1085 43.96 11.96 -29.92
CA PRO A 1085 45.05 11.01 -29.98
C PRO A 1085 45.42 10.60 -31.42
N THR A 1086 46.59 9.98 -31.56
CA THR A 1086 47.08 9.44 -32.83
C THR A 1086 46.27 8.24 -33.35
N THR A 1087 45.44 7.66 -32.50
CA THR A 1087 44.58 6.50 -32.72
C THR A 1087 43.11 6.89 -32.62
N ILE A 1088 42.20 6.06 -33.11
CA ILE A 1088 40.76 6.32 -33.00
C ILE A 1088 40.32 5.86 -31.61
N THR A 1089 39.86 6.79 -30.77
CA THR A 1089 39.38 6.46 -29.41
C THR A 1089 37.88 6.66 -29.31
N PHE A 1090 37.18 5.65 -28.83
CA PHE A 1090 35.73 5.58 -28.67
C PHE A 1090 35.34 5.48 -27.19
N GLY A 1091 34.21 6.06 -26.82
CA GLY A 1091 33.59 5.81 -25.52
C GLY A 1091 32.19 6.40 -25.42
N ILE A 1092 31.54 6.17 -24.28
CA ILE A 1092 30.23 6.74 -23.97
C ILE A 1092 30.43 8.21 -23.56
N LYS A 1093 29.61 9.11 -24.11
CA LYS A 1093 29.71 10.54 -23.86
C LYS A 1093 28.82 10.95 -22.70
N ILE A 1094 29.33 11.85 -21.85
CA ILE A 1094 28.55 12.53 -20.83
C ILE A 1094 28.90 14.02 -20.81
N LYS A 1095 27.94 14.86 -20.42
CA LYS A 1095 28.15 16.31 -20.32
C LYS A 1095 29.15 16.61 -19.20
N ASP A 1096 30.13 17.46 -19.49
CA ASP A 1096 31.12 17.91 -18.53
C ASP A 1096 30.59 19.12 -17.74
N THR A 1097 30.16 18.87 -16.51
CA THR A 1097 29.58 19.88 -15.60
C THR A 1097 30.60 20.88 -15.08
N HIS A 1098 31.91 20.61 -15.22
CA HIS A 1098 32.97 21.49 -14.77
C HIS A 1098 33.53 22.38 -15.90
N SER A 1099 33.08 22.17 -17.13
CA SER A 1099 33.50 22.96 -18.29
C SER A 1099 32.62 24.20 -18.46
N LYS A 1100 33.23 25.40 -18.47
CA LYS A 1100 32.55 26.68 -18.76
C LYS A 1100 31.88 26.73 -20.15
N ARG A 1101 32.19 25.80 -21.05
CA ARG A 1101 31.71 25.78 -22.45
C ARG A 1101 30.71 24.65 -22.76
N PHE A 1102 30.17 23.94 -21.75
CA PHE A 1102 29.30 22.78 -21.96
C PHE A 1102 29.93 21.69 -22.87
N ASP A 1103 31.18 21.32 -22.59
CA ASP A 1103 31.91 20.27 -23.34
C ASP A 1103 31.47 18.84 -22.91
N TYR A 1104 31.88 17.80 -23.65
CA TYR A 1104 31.62 16.39 -23.33
C TYR A 1104 32.89 15.67 -22.85
N LYS A 1105 32.74 14.70 -21.95
CA LYS A 1105 33.80 13.79 -21.48
C LYS A 1105 33.40 12.33 -21.65
N PHE A 1106 34.37 11.43 -21.58
CA PHE A 1106 34.12 9.99 -21.58
C PHE A 1106 33.60 9.52 -20.21
N SER A 1107 32.57 8.68 -20.24
CA SER A 1107 31.89 8.11 -19.08
C SER A 1107 32.51 6.77 -18.66
N SER A 1108 32.53 6.49 -17.35
CA SER A 1108 32.94 5.19 -16.81
C SER A 1108 31.94 4.06 -17.09
N LEU A 1109 30.77 4.39 -17.64
CA LEU A 1109 29.67 3.47 -17.90
C LEU A 1109 30.07 2.28 -18.78
N LEU A 1110 30.89 2.49 -19.81
CA LEU A 1110 31.29 1.42 -20.73
C LEU A 1110 32.03 0.29 -19.99
N ARG A 1111 32.92 0.66 -19.07
CA ARG A 1111 33.66 -0.28 -18.23
C ARG A 1111 32.75 -0.98 -17.22
N PHE A 1112 31.88 -0.22 -16.56
CA PHE A 1112 30.96 -0.78 -15.57
C PHE A 1112 29.99 -1.79 -16.20
N PHE A 1113 29.42 -1.42 -17.35
CA PHE A 1113 28.57 -2.29 -18.16
C PHE A 1113 29.29 -3.60 -18.50
N ALA A 1114 30.48 -3.52 -19.10
CA ALA A 1114 31.24 -4.72 -19.47
C ALA A 1114 31.52 -5.63 -18.28
N TYR A 1115 31.86 -5.07 -17.11
CA TYR A 1115 32.07 -5.87 -15.91
C TYR A 1115 30.80 -6.62 -15.46
N ILE A 1116 29.68 -5.91 -15.34
CA ILE A 1116 28.42 -6.48 -14.82
C ILE A 1116 27.86 -7.55 -15.76
N VAL A 1117 27.99 -7.32 -17.07
CA VAL A 1117 27.58 -8.25 -18.10
C VAL A 1117 28.44 -9.51 -18.04
N GLN A 1118 29.77 -9.35 -18.04
CA GLN A 1118 30.70 -10.48 -18.01
C GLN A 1118 30.54 -11.30 -16.74
N LEU A 1119 30.33 -10.66 -15.59
CA LEU A 1119 30.11 -11.37 -14.32
C LEU A 1119 28.99 -12.42 -14.43
N GLN A 1120 27.99 -12.15 -15.26
CA GLN A 1120 26.80 -12.98 -15.40
C GLN A 1120 26.77 -13.83 -16.69
N ASP A 1121 27.67 -13.59 -17.65
CA ASP A 1121 27.64 -14.32 -18.92
C ASP A 1121 28.44 -15.62 -18.84
N ASP A 1122 27.81 -16.74 -19.18
CA ASP A 1122 28.42 -18.06 -19.08
C ASP A 1122 29.48 -18.27 -20.17
N LYS A 1123 29.23 -17.73 -21.37
CA LYS A 1123 30.04 -17.96 -22.57
C LYS A 1123 31.45 -17.34 -22.53
N TYR A 1124 31.69 -16.35 -21.67
CA TYR A 1124 33.02 -15.74 -21.55
C TYR A 1124 34.02 -16.61 -20.79
N PHE A 1125 33.53 -17.48 -19.90
CA PHE A 1125 34.39 -18.30 -19.04
C PHE A 1125 34.45 -19.78 -19.46
N GLU A 1126 33.84 -20.15 -20.60
CA GLU A 1126 33.87 -21.50 -21.19
C GLU A 1126 35.13 -21.77 -22.06
N LEU A 1127 36.26 -21.12 -21.76
CA LEU A 1127 37.55 -21.30 -22.47
C LEU A 1127 38.57 -22.12 -21.67
#